data_AF-A0A7S3I9F1-F1
#
_entry.id   AF-A0A7S3I9F1-F1
#
_cell.length_a   1.000
_cell.length_b   1.000
_cell.length_c   1.000
_cell.angle_alpha   90.00
_cell.angle_beta   90.00
_cell.angle_gamma   90.00
#
_symmetry.space_group_name_H-M   'P 1'
#
loop_
_entity.id
_entity.type
_entity.pdbx_description
1 polymer ?
#
loop_
_entity_poly.entity_id
_entity_poly.type
_entity_poly.pdbx_seq_one_letter_code
_entity_poly.pdbx_strand_id
1 'polypeptide(L)'
;ESHDEFDNADKKMRQAEKEIEDLGLTVAEFQTIENDFQSILKEIAGDKSLERFKHEYEKLHKTLITSHETETKLMKRCKELNSEITSHAVKVQITLKLAENDNIAMDQVKQDIERTWKLVDETKEKEEVFKEQMQKLKGEQAELTHRIEIDDVAPVEQQKQLEELIQKKDKALMSKEETVNRLKDIRTKNTELNLKRTQLEERKTKLESEVSQLHNGIQKYNEEAKTEESRKKDYEGKLEETKKKYEETQEEVKNRENEREKISQEINKLHKNIETLKTERIKLLDKKNLEEFSNKRLYEKLKFLEESEDKLRKEKEQHEEEISNMTQELQDKQDKNSKTRKEITVMRQKNKKITQDKQDLEFQKENSKNKLQELTQSNTQLRRENDYDKKKIEENMREINILNKKCTDLVTITKMKGDEIIMKRNELRKISNEVKASKKEIAKLKALIYQLKRDEDKYALEASNAYSKYVQTLEQVKYKNSMISQLQKDNVKAEDKLKKQQNLYEAVRNDRNIYSKTLLESKQEIDELRRKYKILQHQITKLREEITTKNYLVGEQVQLFNNLQEENALNDQKKKRLEEKKREKDEYIRNYENQISKLKYYISEAEQERMKQKKEYDMVINDRDILGAQLIKRNEELANLYEKIKIQQSNLGKGEVHYQEKVIECQLLRQKITELKKELMTAKQQVSCIPELKREVFSLEKDLMEAKTKVKALSEELQNPMNVHRYRKLEGTSPETYEMITKIQTLQRRLIAKTEEVAEKDFLIQEKERLYVELKNILARQPKPEVSEQLTLYQQSLKDKTKQMRSMANELNAAHAQVNHYKFEIERLNSELSSMKENWFAQQRKQKKLQTINEENDGYS
;
A
#
# COMPACT_ATOMS: atom_id res chain seq x y z
N GLU A 1 -35.77 16.94 -35.30
CA GLU A 1 -36.46 17.44 -34.09
C GLU A 1 -35.56 18.24 -33.15
N SER A 2 -34.31 17.84 -32.86
CA SER A 2 -33.42 18.61 -31.96
C SER A 2 -32.88 19.95 -32.51
N HIS A 3 -32.88 20.15 -33.83
CA HIS A 3 -32.39 21.39 -34.44
C HIS A 3 -33.46 22.50 -34.43
N ASP A 4 -34.74 22.15 -34.58
CA ASP A 4 -35.85 23.12 -34.62
C ASP A 4 -36.15 23.74 -33.24
N GLU A 5 -35.84 23.04 -32.14
CA GLU A 5 -36.04 23.56 -30.78
C GLU A 5 -34.99 24.60 -30.37
N PHE A 6 -33.75 24.44 -30.83
CA PHE A 6 -32.66 25.40 -30.57
C PHE A 6 -32.90 26.73 -31.30
N ASP A 7 -33.34 26.67 -32.56
CA ASP A 7 -33.68 27.87 -33.33
C ASP A 7 -34.87 28.64 -32.74
N ASN A 8 -35.79 27.93 -32.07
CA ASN A 8 -36.95 28.56 -31.43
C ASN A 8 -36.56 29.27 -30.12
N ALA A 9 -35.59 28.74 -29.37
CA ALA A 9 -35.03 29.39 -28.18
C ALA A 9 -34.20 30.63 -28.55
N ASP A 10 -33.40 30.56 -29.62
CA ASP A 10 -32.59 31.69 -30.09
C ASP A 10 -33.47 32.82 -30.66
N LYS A 11 -34.57 32.48 -31.35
CA LYS A 11 -35.58 33.46 -31.79
C LYS A 11 -36.25 34.19 -30.62
N LYS A 12 -36.65 33.47 -29.57
CA LYS A 12 -37.25 34.08 -28.37
C LYS A 12 -36.25 34.96 -27.62
N MET A 13 -34.98 34.58 -27.58
CA MET A 13 -33.92 35.39 -26.99
C MET A 13 -33.76 36.72 -27.73
N ARG A 14 -33.64 36.69 -29.06
CA ARG A 14 -33.52 37.91 -29.88
C ARG A 14 -34.76 38.80 -29.82
N GLN A 15 -35.94 38.22 -29.63
CA GLN A 15 -37.19 38.97 -29.48
C GLN A 15 -37.25 39.69 -28.13
N ALA A 16 -36.88 39.00 -27.04
CA ALA A 16 -36.78 39.62 -25.72
C ALA A 16 -35.66 40.68 -25.63
N GLU A 17 -34.54 40.48 -26.32
CA GLU A 17 -33.47 41.48 -26.40
C GLU A 17 -33.92 42.76 -27.12
N LYS A 18 -34.72 42.64 -28.18
CA LYS A 18 -35.35 43.78 -28.87
C LYS A 18 -36.37 44.51 -28.00
N GLU A 19 -37.26 43.77 -27.33
CA GLU A 19 -38.25 44.37 -26.42
C GLU A 19 -37.59 45.10 -25.25
N ILE A 20 -36.42 44.62 -24.80
CA ILE A 20 -35.58 45.33 -23.83
C ILE A 20 -35.00 46.59 -24.48
N GLU A 21 -34.37 46.51 -25.65
CA GLU A 21 -33.80 47.70 -26.32
C GLU A 21 -34.82 48.82 -26.60
N ASP A 22 -36.09 48.47 -26.88
CA ASP A 22 -37.16 49.43 -27.17
C ASP A 22 -37.69 50.16 -25.90
N LEU A 23 -37.31 49.74 -24.68
CA LEU A 23 -37.79 50.33 -23.43
C LEU A 23 -37.01 51.58 -22.98
N GLY A 24 -35.86 51.88 -23.59
CA GLY A 24 -35.00 53.00 -23.18
C GLY A 24 -34.74 54.00 -24.30
N LEU A 25 -34.41 55.25 -23.93
CA LEU A 25 -34.00 56.29 -24.88
C LEU A 25 -32.79 55.83 -25.69
N THR A 26 -32.88 55.93 -27.02
CA THR A 26 -31.73 55.62 -27.88
C THR A 26 -30.62 56.65 -27.67
N VAL A 27 -29.38 56.23 -27.88
CA VAL A 27 -28.20 57.11 -27.72
C VAL A 27 -28.32 58.38 -28.60
N ALA A 28 -28.96 58.27 -29.76
CA ALA A 28 -29.20 59.41 -30.66
C ALA A 28 -30.26 60.37 -30.11
N GLU A 29 -31.37 59.87 -29.57
CA GLU A 29 -32.42 60.70 -28.96
C GLU A 29 -31.89 61.43 -27.71
N PHE A 30 -31.13 60.73 -26.86
CA PHE A 30 -30.51 61.35 -25.69
C PHE A 30 -29.50 62.45 -26.07
N GLN A 31 -28.65 62.21 -27.07
CA GLN A 31 -27.71 63.23 -27.57
C GLN A 31 -28.42 64.45 -28.14
N THR A 32 -29.58 64.27 -28.77
CA THR A 32 -30.36 65.38 -29.31
C THR A 32 -30.90 66.25 -28.16
N ILE A 33 -31.47 65.61 -27.13
CA ILE A 33 -31.96 66.28 -25.93
C ILE A 33 -30.82 66.98 -25.18
N GLU A 34 -29.66 66.34 -25.03
CA GLU A 34 -28.49 66.94 -24.36
C GLU A 34 -27.95 68.17 -25.12
N ASN A 35 -27.93 68.12 -26.45
CA ASN A 35 -27.55 69.27 -27.27
C ASN A 35 -28.54 70.44 -27.12
N ASP A 36 -29.84 70.16 -27.06
CA ASP A 36 -30.88 71.17 -26.85
C ASP A 36 -30.75 71.83 -25.46
N PHE A 37 -30.53 71.02 -24.41
CA PHE A 37 -30.25 71.51 -23.05
C PHE A 37 -29.02 72.42 -23.01
N GLN A 38 -27.94 72.04 -23.70
CA GLN A 38 -26.71 72.83 -23.75
C GLN A 38 -26.87 74.11 -24.58
N SER A 39 -27.70 74.11 -25.63
CA SER A 39 -28.00 75.30 -26.42
C SER A 39 -28.78 76.33 -25.61
N ILE A 40 -29.84 75.90 -24.93
CA ILE A 40 -30.68 76.76 -24.08
C ILE A 40 -29.87 77.32 -22.91
N LEU A 41 -28.99 76.52 -22.29
CA LEU A 41 -28.09 76.98 -21.24
C LEU A 41 -27.09 78.05 -21.71
N LYS A 42 -26.67 78.01 -22.99
CA LYS A 42 -25.80 79.04 -23.59
C LYS A 42 -26.56 80.33 -23.89
N GLU A 43 -27.80 80.24 -24.36
CA GLU A 43 -28.64 81.42 -24.64
C GLU A 43 -29.01 82.21 -23.37
N ILE A 44 -29.24 81.50 -22.25
CA ILE A 44 -29.60 82.12 -20.97
C ILE A 44 -28.37 82.68 -20.21
N ALA A 45 -27.14 82.36 -20.64
CA ALA A 45 -25.91 82.69 -19.91
C ALA A 45 -25.55 84.19 -19.84
N GLY A 46 -26.30 85.07 -20.51
CA GLY A 46 -26.05 86.52 -20.55
C GLY A 46 -27.03 87.39 -19.76
N ASP A 47 -28.19 86.87 -19.32
CA ASP A 47 -29.26 87.67 -18.71
C ASP A 47 -29.37 87.43 -17.19
N LYS A 48 -29.03 88.47 -16.40
CA LYS A 48 -29.03 88.41 -14.92
C LYS A 48 -30.42 88.19 -14.32
N SER A 49 -31.49 88.49 -15.04
CA SER A 49 -32.86 88.28 -14.56
C SER A 49 -33.28 86.80 -14.54
N LEU A 50 -32.60 85.94 -15.32
CA LEU A 50 -32.93 84.53 -15.51
C LEU A 50 -32.01 83.56 -14.75
N GLU A 51 -31.15 84.07 -13.87
CA GLU A 51 -30.11 83.28 -13.20
C GLU A 51 -30.68 82.19 -12.26
N ARG A 52 -31.83 82.44 -11.62
CA ARG A 52 -32.56 81.41 -10.85
C ARG A 52 -33.11 80.31 -11.75
N PHE A 53 -33.64 80.65 -12.91
CA PHE A 53 -34.16 79.68 -13.87
C PHE A 53 -33.03 78.83 -14.45
N LYS A 54 -31.88 79.44 -14.75
CA LYS A 54 -30.66 78.73 -15.18
C LYS A 54 -30.23 77.68 -14.16
N HIS A 55 -30.23 78.01 -12.86
CA HIS A 55 -29.82 77.07 -11.82
C HIS A 55 -30.75 75.85 -11.72
N GLU A 56 -32.08 76.05 -11.75
CA GLU A 56 -33.04 74.95 -11.75
C GLU A 56 -32.98 74.13 -13.05
N TYR A 57 -32.73 74.78 -14.20
CA TYR A 57 -32.58 74.10 -15.49
C TYR A 57 -31.29 73.26 -15.56
N GLU A 58 -30.17 73.74 -15.01
CA GLU A 58 -28.93 72.95 -14.86
C GLU A 58 -29.11 71.75 -13.92
N LYS A 59 -29.93 71.91 -12.87
CA LYS A 59 -30.26 70.82 -11.93
C LYS A 59 -31.12 69.76 -12.61
N LEU A 60 -32.08 70.17 -13.43
CA LEU A 60 -32.88 69.25 -14.26
C LEU A 60 -32.00 68.50 -15.26
N HIS A 61 -31.08 69.19 -15.94
CA HIS A 61 -30.13 68.58 -16.86
C HIS A 61 -29.23 67.53 -16.18
N LYS A 62 -28.68 67.86 -15.00
CA LYS A 62 -27.90 66.90 -14.21
C LYS A 62 -28.73 65.69 -13.79
N THR A 63 -29.98 65.91 -13.39
CA THR A 63 -30.88 64.82 -12.99
C THR A 63 -31.20 63.91 -14.17
N LEU A 64 -31.44 64.48 -15.36
CA LEU A 64 -31.65 63.75 -16.61
C LEU A 64 -30.44 62.88 -16.98
N ILE A 65 -29.21 63.43 -16.93
CA ILE A 65 -27.97 62.68 -17.17
C ILE A 65 -27.85 61.52 -16.19
N THR A 66 -28.02 61.79 -14.89
CA THR A 66 -27.91 60.73 -13.87
C THR A 66 -28.99 59.65 -14.04
N SER A 67 -30.20 60.04 -14.45
CA SER A 67 -31.30 59.11 -14.73
C SER A 67 -30.94 58.21 -15.92
N HIS A 68 -30.47 58.79 -17.02
CA HIS A 68 -30.08 58.03 -18.22
C HIS A 68 -28.89 57.09 -17.95
N GLU A 69 -27.91 57.50 -17.14
CA GLU A 69 -26.81 56.63 -16.69
C GLU A 69 -27.29 55.46 -15.83
N THR A 70 -28.28 55.68 -14.96
CA THR A 70 -28.87 54.60 -14.15
C THR A 70 -29.71 53.65 -15.00
N GLU A 71 -30.46 54.19 -15.96
CA GLU A 71 -31.26 53.44 -16.92
C GLU A 71 -30.37 52.55 -17.79
N THR A 72 -29.29 53.09 -18.39
CA THR A 72 -28.34 52.27 -19.17
C THR A 72 -27.70 51.14 -18.36
N LYS A 73 -27.38 51.38 -17.08
CA LYS A 73 -26.87 50.32 -16.18
C LYS A 73 -27.92 49.25 -15.89
N LEU A 74 -29.18 49.64 -15.67
CA LEU A 74 -30.31 48.72 -15.49
C LEU A 74 -30.57 47.89 -16.75
N MET A 75 -30.55 48.53 -17.92
CA MET A 75 -30.72 47.85 -19.22
C MET A 75 -29.62 46.81 -19.47
N LYS A 76 -28.36 47.15 -19.15
CA LYS A 76 -27.26 46.19 -19.22
C LYS A 76 -27.49 45.01 -18.27
N ARG A 77 -27.95 45.28 -17.05
CA ARG A 77 -28.24 44.22 -16.07
C ARG A 77 -29.41 43.33 -16.50
N CYS A 78 -30.44 43.88 -17.13
CA CYS A 78 -31.55 43.13 -17.70
C CYS A 78 -31.10 42.20 -18.84
N LYS A 79 -30.21 42.68 -19.74
CA LYS A 79 -29.62 41.85 -20.80
C LYS A 79 -28.78 40.70 -20.23
N GLU A 80 -27.96 40.98 -19.21
CA GLU A 80 -27.17 39.95 -18.51
C GLU A 80 -28.07 38.89 -17.85
N LEU A 81 -29.08 39.32 -17.09
CA LEU A 81 -30.03 38.40 -16.44
C LEU A 81 -30.82 37.57 -17.47
N ASN A 82 -31.21 38.15 -18.61
CA ASN A 82 -31.91 37.41 -19.65
C ASN A 82 -31.02 36.35 -20.30
N SER A 83 -29.74 36.67 -20.52
CA SER A 83 -28.73 35.71 -21.01
C SER A 83 -28.47 34.57 -19.99
N GLU A 84 -28.46 34.88 -18.70
CA GLU A 84 -28.36 33.87 -17.65
C GLU A 84 -29.60 32.96 -17.59
N ILE A 85 -30.81 33.53 -17.74
CA ILE A 85 -32.07 32.77 -17.77
C ILE A 85 -32.09 31.81 -18.96
N THR A 86 -31.71 32.25 -20.17
CA THR A 86 -31.66 31.39 -21.36
C THR A 86 -30.61 30.29 -21.21
N SER A 87 -29.43 30.59 -20.65
CA SER A 87 -28.41 29.58 -20.33
C SER A 87 -28.92 28.52 -19.36
N HIS A 88 -29.65 28.91 -18.31
CA HIS A 88 -30.24 27.97 -17.36
C HIS A 88 -31.37 27.15 -17.99
N ALA A 89 -32.20 27.73 -18.87
CA ALA A 89 -33.25 27.00 -19.57
C ALA A 89 -32.67 25.90 -20.48
N VAL A 90 -31.58 26.18 -21.21
CA VAL A 90 -30.87 25.18 -22.03
C VAL A 90 -30.30 24.07 -21.17
N LYS A 91 -29.69 24.40 -20.03
CA LYS A 91 -29.16 23.40 -19.08
C LYS A 91 -30.27 22.48 -18.54
N VAL A 92 -31.43 23.05 -18.19
CA VAL A 92 -32.60 22.29 -17.71
C VAL A 92 -33.11 21.34 -18.80
N GLN A 93 -33.20 21.77 -20.06
CA GLN A 93 -33.59 20.90 -21.17
C GLN A 93 -32.59 19.76 -21.42
N ILE A 94 -31.28 20.02 -21.33
CA ILE A 94 -30.27 18.97 -21.45
C ILE A 94 -30.42 17.94 -20.32
N THR A 95 -30.64 18.39 -19.08
CA THR A 95 -30.87 17.47 -17.95
C THR A 95 -32.15 16.65 -18.09
N LEU A 96 -33.22 17.22 -18.66
CA LEU A 96 -34.45 16.48 -18.94
C LEU A 96 -34.23 15.40 -20.03
N LYS A 97 -33.50 15.73 -21.10
CA LYS A 97 -33.14 14.75 -22.15
C LYS A 97 -32.22 13.64 -21.62
N LEU A 98 -31.30 13.95 -20.71
CA LEU A 98 -30.47 12.93 -20.05
C LEU A 98 -31.33 12.00 -19.17
N ALA A 99 -32.27 12.54 -18.40
CA ALA A 99 -33.20 11.74 -17.59
C ALA A 99 -34.11 10.84 -18.45
N GLU A 100 -34.53 11.32 -19.62
CA GLU A 100 -35.33 10.53 -20.58
C GLU A 100 -34.51 9.39 -21.20
N ASN A 101 -33.25 9.65 -21.57
CA ASN A 101 -32.33 8.62 -22.04
C ASN A 101 -31.99 7.58 -20.95
N ASP A 102 -31.83 8.02 -19.70
CA ASP A 102 -31.61 7.13 -18.56
C ASP A 102 -32.83 6.23 -18.31
N ASN A 103 -34.05 6.75 -18.50
CA ASN A 103 -35.27 5.93 -18.42
C ASN A 103 -35.33 4.88 -19.55
N ILE A 104 -34.96 5.24 -20.79
CA ILE A 104 -34.90 4.29 -21.91
C ILE A 104 -33.85 3.20 -21.64
N ALA A 105 -32.68 3.57 -21.14
CA ALA A 105 -31.64 2.61 -20.76
C ALA A 105 -32.11 1.71 -19.60
N MET A 106 -32.83 2.26 -18.63
CA MET A 106 -33.37 1.48 -17.52
C MET A 106 -34.43 0.47 -17.98
N ASP A 107 -35.27 0.82 -18.96
CA ASP A 107 -36.25 -0.11 -19.53
C ASP A 107 -35.61 -1.19 -20.42
N GLN A 108 -34.51 -0.88 -21.12
CA GLN A 108 -33.70 -1.89 -21.81
C GLN A 108 -33.08 -2.90 -20.83
N VAL A 109 -32.54 -2.41 -19.71
CA VAL A 109 -32.00 -3.28 -18.64
C VAL A 109 -33.11 -4.15 -18.03
N LYS A 110 -34.31 -3.63 -17.82
CA LYS A 110 -35.46 -4.45 -17.36
C LYS A 110 -35.83 -5.54 -18.37
N GLN A 111 -35.84 -5.23 -19.67
CA GLN A 111 -36.09 -6.26 -20.71
C GLN A 111 -34.98 -7.32 -20.75
N ASP A 112 -33.72 -6.94 -20.58
CA ASP A 112 -32.60 -7.88 -20.54
C ASP A 112 -32.65 -8.77 -19.28
N ILE A 113 -33.12 -8.22 -18.15
CA ILE A 113 -33.44 -8.99 -16.94
C ILE A 113 -34.56 -9.99 -17.24
N GLU A 114 -35.69 -9.58 -17.82
CA GLU A 114 -36.77 -10.51 -18.16
C GLU A 114 -36.34 -11.62 -19.14
N ARG A 115 -35.50 -11.30 -20.14
CA ARG A 115 -34.95 -12.32 -21.06
C ARG A 115 -34.02 -13.31 -20.34
N THR A 116 -33.19 -12.82 -19.43
CA THR A 116 -32.29 -13.70 -18.65
C THR A 116 -33.06 -14.57 -17.67
N TRP A 117 -34.13 -14.07 -17.07
CA TRP A 117 -35.05 -14.88 -16.27
C TRP A 117 -35.74 -15.97 -17.08
N LYS A 118 -36.24 -15.67 -18.28
CA LYS A 118 -36.81 -16.69 -19.19
C LYS A 118 -35.79 -17.75 -19.59
N LEU A 119 -34.54 -17.35 -19.86
CA LEU A 119 -33.47 -18.30 -20.18
C LEU A 119 -33.17 -19.23 -19.00
N VAL A 120 -33.19 -18.71 -17.78
CA VAL A 120 -33.00 -19.49 -16.56
C VAL A 120 -34.15 -20.49 -16.38
N ASP A 121 -35.40 -20.09 -16.61
CA ASP A 121 -36.54 -20.99 -16.51
C ASP A 121 -36.49 -22.10 -17.59
N GLU A 122 -36.12 -21.77 -18.83
CA GLU A 122 -35.88 -22.76 -19.90
C GLU A 122 -34.76 -23.76 -19.54
N THR A 123 -33.70 -23.30 -18.87
CA THR A 123 -32.64 -24.22 -18.41
C THR A 123 -33.10 -25.12 -17.28
N LYS A 124 -33.96 -24.64 -16.38
CA LYS A 124 -34.56 -25.46 -15.31
C LYS A 124 -35.51 -26.51 -15.87
N GLU A 125 -36.33 -26.17 -16.85
CA GLU A 125 -37.20 -27.15 -17.53
C GLU A 125 -36.37 -28.24 -18.23
N LYS A 126 -35.28 -27.88 -18.91
CA LYS A 126 -34.35 -28.86 -19.49
C LYS A 126 -33.70 -29.75 -18.44
N GLU A 127 -33.35 -29.18 -17.28
CA GLU A 127 -32.78 -29.94 -16.15
C GLU A 127 -33.78 -30.96 -15.57
N GLU A 128 -35.06 -30.57 -15.44
CA GLU A 128 -36.13 -31.49 -15.00
C GLU A 128 -36.34 -32.63 -16.00
N VAL A 129 -36.37 -32.35 -17.31
CA VAL A 129 -36.47 -33.38 -18.35
C VAL A 129 -35.28 -34.35 -18.31
N PHE A 130 -34.06 -33.85 -18.07
CA PHE A 130 -32.88 -34.72 -17.92
C PHE A 130 -32.91 -35.54 -16.63
N LYS A 131 -33.47 -35.02 -15.54
CA LYS A 131 -33.70 -35.79 -14.30
C LYS A 131 -34.69 -36.92 -14.52
N GLU A 132 -35.81 -36.67 -15.21
CA GLU A 132 -36.78 -37.72 -15.56
C GLU A 132 -36.18 -38.80 -16.47
N GLN A 133 -35.40 -38.41 -17.48
CA GLN A 133 -34.70 -39.38 -18.34
C GLN A 133 -33.68 -40.22 -17.57
N MET A 134 -32.95 -39.61 -16.62
CA MET A 134 -32.01 -40.33 -15.77
C MET A 134 -32.71 -41.29 -14.79
N GLN A 135 -33.94 -40.97 -14.39
CA GLN A 135 -34.76 -41.84 -13.53
C GLN A 135 -35.33 -43.03 -14.31
N LYS A 136 -35.74 -42.85 -15.57
CA LYS A 136 -36.15 -43.94 -16.48
C LYS A 136 -35.00 -44.91 -16.76
N LEU A 137 -33.80 -44.40 -17.06
CA LEU A 137 -32.61 -45.23 -17.29
C LEU A 137 -32.19 -46.02 -16.04
N LYS A 138 -32.44 -45.48 -14.84
CA LYS A 138 -32.23 -46.23 -13.58
C LYS A 138 -33.29 -47.32 -13.34
N GLY A 139 -34.52 -47.14 -13.82
CA GLY A 139 -35.58 -48.15 -13.77
C GLY A 139 -35.30 -49.32 -14.72
N GLU A 140 -34.88 -49.04 -15.95
CA GLU A 140 -34.51 -50.07 -16.94
C GLU A 140 -33.29 -50.90 -16.48
N GLN A 141 -32.37 -50.27 -15.74
CA GLN A 141 -31.23 -50.96 -15.13
C GLN A 141 -31.67 -51.92 -14.00
N ALA A 142 -32.76 -51.61 -13.27
CA ALA A 142 -33.31 -52.48 -12.24
C ALA A 142 -34.09 -53.67 -12.86
N GLU A 143 -34.84 -53.46 -13.95
CA GLU A 143 -35.60 -54.52 -14.64
C GLU A 143 -34.71 -55.52 -15.39
N LEU A 144 -33.55 -55.09 -15.90
CA LEU A 144 -32.56 -55.99 -16.52
C LEU A 144 -31.77 -56.79 -15.48
N THR A 145 -31.68 -56.30 -14.23
CA THR A 145 -31.04 -57.02 -13.13
C THR A 145 -31.95 -58.11 -12.56
N HIS A 146 -33.28 -57.95 -12.62
CA HIS A 146 -34.24 -58.94 -12.11
C HIS A 146 -34.50 -60.12 -13.08
N ARG A 147 -34.30 -59.94 -14.39
CA ARG A 147 -34.56 -60.99 -15.41
C ARG A 147 -33.44 -62.03 -15.57
N ILE A 148 -32.37 -61.95 -14.79
CA ILE A 148 -31.22 -62.87 -14.86
C ILE A 148 -31.30 -63.98 -13.78
N GLU A 149 -32.31 -63.97 -12.90
CA GLU A 149 -32.36 -64.88 -11.73
C GLU A 149 -33.38 -66.03 -11.77
N ILE A 150 -34.19 -66.23 -12.82
CA ILE A 150 -35.17 -67.33 -12.84
C ILE A 150 -35.26 -67.98 -14.23
N ASP A 151 -34.61 -69.14 -14.41
CA ASP A 151 -35.23 -70.36 -14.93
C ASP A 151 -34.18 -71.45 -15.14
N ASP A 152 -34.26 -72.50 -14.32
CA ASP A 152 -33.59 -73.78 -14.56
C ASP A 152 -34.49 -74.91 -14.07
N VAL A 153 -35.11 -75.66 -15.00
CA VAL A 153 -35.59 -77.04 -14.76
C VAL A 153 -35.53 -77.85 -16.07
N ALA A 154 -34.60 -78.81 -16.12
CA ALA A 154 -34.51 -79.96 -17.04
C ALA A 154 -35.43 -81.13 -16.54
N PRO A 155 -35.50 -82.37 -17.10
CA PRO A 155 -34.82 -83.01 -18.26
C PRO A 155 -35.80 -83.80 -19.19
N VAL A 156 -35.45 -84.37 -20.34
CA VAL A 156 -34.74 -85.66 -20.60
C VAL A 156 -34.41 -85.69 -22.13
N GLU A 157 -33.15 -85.69 -22.58
CA GLU A 157 -32.30 -86.88 -22.89
C GLU A 157 -32.81 -87.64 -24.15
N GLN A 158 -32.13 -87.80 -25.29
CA GLN A 158 -30.72 -88.17 -25.55
C GLN A 158 -30.20 -87.76 -26.96
N GLN A 159 -30.81 -86.80 -27.67
CA GLN A 159 -30.33 -86.34 -29.00
C GLN A 159 -29.59 -84.98 -28.98
N LYS A 160 -29.63 -84.24 -27.87
CA LYS A 160 -29.01 -82.91 -27.71
C LYS A 160 -27.50 -82.89 -27.49
N GLN A 161 -26.87 -84.01 -27.14
CA GLN A 161 -25.46 -84.02 -26.70
C GLN A 161 -24.45 -83.73 -27.83
N LEU A 162 -24.80 -83.99 -29.10
CA LEU A 162 -23.92 -83.70 -30.23
C LEU A 162 -24.03 -82.24 -30.71
N GLU A 163 -25.23 -81.67 -30.67
CA GLU A 163 -25.51 -80.30 -31.08
C GLU A 163 -25.11 -79.27 -29.99
N GLU A 164 -25.19 -79.66 -28.72
CA GLU A 164 -24.64 -78.88 -27.61
C GLU A 164 -23.11 -78.80 -27.62
N LEU A 165 -22.40 -79.83 -28.10
CA LEU A 165 -20.94 -79.79 -28.18
C LEU A 165 -20.45 -78.84 -29.30
N ILE A 166 -21.20 -78.74 -30.40
CA ILE A 166 -20.93 -77.77 -31.47
C ILE A 166 -21.28 -76.35 -31.01
N GLN A 167 -22.43 -76.15 -30.36
CA GLN A 167 -22.77 -74.84 -29.78
C GLN A 167 -21.84 -74.43 -28.63
N LYS A 168 -21.32 -75.37 -27.81
CA LYS A 168 -20.33 -75.08 -26.77
C LYS A 168 -18.97 -74.72 -27.37
N LYS A 169 -18.57 -75.34 -28.49
CA LYS A 169 -17.35 -74.98 -29.23
C LYS A 169 -17.46 -73.59 -29.88
N ASP A 170 -18.58 -73.28 -30.51
CA ASP A 170 -18.78 -71.98 -31.18
C ASP A 170 -19.00 -70.84 -30.16
N LYS A 171 -19.70 -71.10 -29.04
CA LYS A 171 -19.75 -70.17 -27.90
C LYS A 171 -18.39 -69.98 -27.23
N ALA A 172 -17.56 -71.03 -27.16
CA ALA A 172 -16.19 -70.92 -26.64
C ALA A 172 -15.25 -70.14 -27.59
N LEU A 173 -15.43 -70.26 -28.91
CA LEU A 173 -14.69 -69.48 -29.91
C LEU A 173 -15.10 -68.01 -29.89
N MET A 174 -16.40 -67.72 -29.85
CA MET A 174 -16.92 -66.35 -29.69
C MET A 174 -16.48 -65.73 -28.35
N SER A 175 -16.54 -66.49 -27.25
CA SER A 175 -16.03 -66.03 -25.95
C SER A 175 -14.52 -65.81 -25.96
N LYS A 176 -13.76 -66.61 -26.72
CA LYS A 176 -12.32 -66.41 -26.92
C LYS A 176 -12.03 -65.17 -27.75
N GLU A 177 -12.78 -64.88 -28.81
CA GLU A 177 -12.63 -63.66 -29.60
C GLU A 177 -13.06 -62.42 -28.82
N GLU A 178 -14.15 -62.49 -28.04
CA GLU A 178 -14.57 -61.43 -27.13
C GLU A 178 -13.55 -61.16 -26.03
N THR A 179 -12.94 -62.21 -25.45
CA THR A 179 -11.88 -62.04 -24.44
C THR A 179 -10.58 -61.52 -25.06
N VAL A 180 -10.25 -61.89 -26.31
CA VAL A 180 -9.11 -61.34 -27.04
C VAL A 180 -9.33 -59.87 -27.40
N ASN A 181 -10.54 -59.49 -27.82
CA ASN A 181 -10.89 -58.10 -28.10
C ASN A 181 -10.95 -57.27 -26.81
N ARG A 182 -11.52 -57.80 -25.72
CA ARG A 182 -11.42 -57.18 -24.38
C ARG A 182 -9.98 -57.03 -23.92
N LEU A 183 -9.10 -58.00 -24.20
CA LEU A 183 -7.68 -57.89 -23.86
C LEU A 183 -6.96 -56.84 -24.71
N LYS A 184 -7.35 -56.65 -25.98
CA LYS A 184 -6.86 -55.55 -26.82
C LYS A 184 -7.35 -54.20 -26.31
N ASP A 185 -8.63 -54.07 -25.95
CA ASP A 185 -9.19 -52.85 -25.39
C ASP A 185 -8.62 -52.51 -24.01
N ILE A 186 -8.36 -53.53 -23.19
CA ILE A 186 -7.68 -53.35 -21.90
C ILE A 186 -6.22 -52.94 -22.14
N ARG A 187 -5.53 -53.48 -23.15
CA ARG A 187 -4.16 -53.07 -23.50
C ARG A 187 -4.11 -51.64 -24.02
N THR A 188 -5.02 -51.22 -24.89
CA THR A 188 -5.10 -49.84 -25.38
C THR A 188 -5.44 -48.88 -24.25
N LYS A 189 -6.41 -49.21 -23.39
CA LYS A 189 -6.67 -48.46 -22.15
C LYS A 189 -5.47 -48.42 -21.22
N ASN A 190 -4.71 -49.51 -21.07
CA ASN A 190 -3.49 -49.51 -20.24
C ASN A 190 -2.41 -48.59 -20.83
N THR A 191 -2.24 -48.58 -22.16
CA THR A 191 -1.30 -47.66 -22.81
C THR A 191 -1.73 -46.20 -22.66
N GLU A 192 -3.01 -45.90 -22.82
CA GLU A 192 -3.57 -44.55 -22.61
C GLU A 192 -3.47 -44.10 -21.15
N LEU A 193 -3.76 -45.00 -20.20
CA LEU A 193 -3.63 -44.72 -18.77
C LEU A 193 -2.17 -44.51 -18.35
N ASN A 194 -1.23 -45.26 -18.92
CA ASN A 194 0.20 -45.04 -18.69
C ASN A 194 0.70 -43.72 -19.30
N LEU A 195 0.21 -43.34 -20.48
CA LEU A 195 0.50 -42.03 -21.08
C LEU A 195 -0.08 -40.90 -20.21
N LYS A 196 -1.28 -41.09 -19.67
CA LYS A 196 -1.91 -40.12 -18.76
C LYS A 196 -1.21 -40.06 -17.41
N ARG A 197 -0.69 -41.20 -16.91
CA ARG A 197 0.11 -41.26 -15.68
C ARG A 197 1.42 -40.51 -15.82
N THR A 198 2.15 -40.70 -16.94
CA THR A 198 3.40 -39.99 -17.21
C THR A 198 3.16 -38.48 -17.37
N GLN A 199 2.11 -38.06 -18.07
CA GLN A 199 1.73 -36.64 -18.16
C GLN A 199 1.36 -36.03 -16.78
N LEU A 200 0.69 -36.80 -15.91
CA LEU A 200 0.37 -36.35 -14.55
C LEU A 200 1.61 -36.31 -13.64
N GLU A 201 2.55 -37.24 -13.79
CA GLU A 201 3.85 -37.23 -13.08
C GLU A 201 4.71 -36.02 -13.50
N GLU A 202 4.77 -35.70 -14.80
CA GLU A 202 5.42 -34.48 -15.30
C GLU A 202 4.73 -33.20 -14.81
N ARG A 203 3.39 -33.19 -14.73
CA ARG A 203 2.66 -32.04 -14.19
C ARG A 203 2.85 -31.90 -12.68
N LYS A 204 2.91 -33.00 -11.95
CA LYS A 204 3.22 -33.02 -10.51
C LYS A 204 4.60 -32.45 -10.24
N THR A 205 5.63 -32.89 -10.98
CA THR A 205 7.00 -32.38 -10.81
C THR A 205 7.13 -30.89 -11.14
N LYS A 206 6.39 -30.39 -12.14
CA LYS A 206 6.29 -28.94 -12.42
C LYS A 206 5.60 -28.17 -11.30
N LEU A 207 4.49 -28.69 -10.76
CA LEU A 207 3.80 -28.05 -9.64
C LEU A 207 4.65 -28.09 -8.35
N GLU A 208 5.41 -29.17 -8.11
CA GLU A 208 6.34 -29.27 -6.99
C GLU A 208 7.49 -28.25 -7.11
N SER A 209 7.99 -27.99 -8.33
CA SER A 209 8.99 -26.96 -8.56
C SER A 209 8.43 -25.54 -8.40
N GLU A 210 7.20 -25.29 -8.86
CA GLU A 210 6.49 -24.02 -8.64
C GLU A 210 6.20 -23.77 -7.16
N VAL A 211 5.75 -24.79 -6.42
CA VAL A 211 5.55 -24.71 -4.96
C VAL A 211 6.87 -24.42 -4.24
N SER A 212 7.98 -25.05 -4.67
CA SER A 212 9.30 -24.75 -4.11
C SER A 212 9.76 -23.32 -4.43
N GLN A 213 9.49 -22.81 -5.63
CA GLN A 213 9.78 -21.42 -6.01
C GLN A 213 8.93 -20.43 -5.20
N LEU A 214 7.63 -20.70 -5.02
CA LEU A 214 6.75 -19.87 -4.21
C LEU A 214 7.15 -19.91 -2.72
N HIS A 215 7.57 -21.07 -2.20
CA HIS A 215 8.08 -21.18 -0.83
C HIS A 215 9.35 -20.35 -0.62
N ASN A 216 10.29 -20.40 -1.57
CA ASN A 216 11.49 -19.56 -1.55
C ASN A 216 11.15 -18.07 -1.71
N GLY A 217 10.13 -17.73 -2.49
CA GLY A 217 9.60 -16.36 -2.62
C GLY A 217 9.03 -15.85 -1.30
N ILE A 218 8.17 -16.63 -0.64
CA ILE A 218 7.60 -16.31 0.68
C ILE A 218 8.70 -16.13 1.73
N GLN A 219 9.74 -16.98 1.71
CA GLN A 219 10.87 -16.84 2.63
C GLN A 219 11.63 -15.52 2.42
N LYS A 220 11.90 -15.14 1.16
CA LYS A 220 12.53 -13.85 0.83
C LYS A 220 11.67 -12.66 1.27
N TYR A 221 10.37 -12.70 1.02
CA TYR A 221 9.46 -11.63 1.46
C TYR A 221 9.37 -11.53 2.99
N ASN A 222 9.46 -12.64 3.71
CA ASN A 222 9.53 -12.63 5.19
C ASN A 222 10.85 -12.05 5.71
N GLU A 223 11.97 -12.31 5.03
CA GLU A 223 13.27 -11.71 5.37
C GLU A 223 13.28 -10.20 5.07
N GLU A 224 12.72 -9.79 3.93
CA GLU A 224 12.53 -8.38 3.58
C GLU A 224 11.61 -7.66 4.58
N ALA A 225 10.50 -8.28 4.98
CA ALA A 225 9.60 -7.73 6.00
C ALA A 225 10.32 -7.52 7.34
N LYS A 226 11.18 -8.46 7.77
CA LYS A 226 12.00 -8.29 8.98
C LYS A 226 13.01 -7.15 8.86
N THR A 227 13.62 -6.97 7.68
CA THR A 227 14.54 -5.84 7.45
C THR A 227 13.83 -4.49 7.45
N GLU A 228 12.63 -4.43 6.88
CA GLU A 228 11.80 -3.22 6.91
C GLU A 228 11.27 -2.92 8.32
N GLU A 229 10.96 -3.95 9.12
CA GLU A 229 10.59 -3.78 10.53
C GLU A 229 11.77 -3.23 11.37
N SER A 230 13.01 -3.66 11.08
CA SER A 230 14.21 -3.08 11.68
C SER A 230 14.43 -1.63 11.26
N ARG A 231 14.25 -1.30 9.97
CA ARG A 231 14.33 0.08 9.48
C ARG A 231 13.27 0.97 10.11
N LYS A 232 12.05 0.46 10.28
CA LYS A 232 10.96 1.16 10.95
C LYS A 232 11.34 1.51 12.39
N LYS A 233 11.93 0.57 13.15
CA LYS A 233 12.45 0.85 14.51
C LYS A 233 13.54 1.91 14.53
N ASP A 234 14.45 1.90 13.56
CA ASP A 234 15.50 2.93 13.44
C ASP A 234 14.91 4.32 13.13
N TYR A 235 13.88 4.38 12.28
CA TYR A 235 13.17 5.63 11.98
C TYR A 235 12.31 6.11 13.15
N GLU A 236 11.67 5.21 13.88
CA GLU A 236 10.95 5.54 15.12
C GLU A 236 11.90 6.10 16.19
N GLY A 237 13.09 5.50 16.36
CA GLY A 237 14.13 6.02 17.26
C GLY A 237 14.62 7.41 16.86
N LYS A 238 14.87 7.65 15.55
CA LYS A 238 15.23 8.98 15.04
C LYS A 238 14.11 9.99 15.21
N LEU A 239 12.85 9.58 15.04
CA LEU A 239 11.68 10.43 15.24
C LEU A 239 11.58 10.86 16.71
N GLU A 240 11.79 9.93 17.64
CA GLU A 240 11.81 10.19 19.09
C GLU A 240 12.92 11.20 19.47
N GLU A 241 14.14 11.02 18.93
CA GLU A 241 15.24 11.96 19.13
C GLU A 241 14.94 13.35 18.56
N THR A 242 14.31 13.43 17.38
CA THR A 242 13.92 14.72 16.79
C THR A 242 12.80 15.40 17.56
N LYS A 243 11.84 14.64 18.12
CA LYS A 243 10.81 15.18 19.01
C LYS A 243 11.42 15.75 20.28
N LYS A 244 12.36 15.03 20.90
CA LYS A 244 13.06 15.51 22.08
C LYS A 244 13.85 16.80 21.81
N LYS A 245 14.58 16.86 20.70
CA LYS A 245 15.28 18.09 20.27
C LYS A 245 14.30 19.24 19.98
N TYR A 246 13.14 18.93 19.39
CA TYR A 246 12.11 19.93 19.14
C TYR A 246 11.53 20.48 20.45
N GLU A 247 11.23 19.62 21.42
CA GLU A 247 10.77 20.01 22.76
C GLU A 247 11.79 20.88 23.49
N GLU A 248 13.08 20.49 23.46
CA GLU A 248 14.20 21.28 24.02
C GLU A 248 14.27 22.67 23.35
N THR A 249 14.18 22.74 22.01
CA THR A 249 14.18 24.05 21.30
C THR A 249 12.92 24.88 21.59
N GLN A 250 11.76 24.25 21.80
CA GLN A 250 10.53 24.94 22.12
C GLN A 250 10.59 25.55 23.53
N GLU A 251 11.24 24.86 24.47
CA GLU A 251 11.51 25.36 25.82
C GLU A 251 12.52 26.52 25.80
N GLU A 252 13.59 26.44 24.99
CA GLU A 252 14.52 27.54 24.77
C GLU A 252 13.86 28.79 24.15
N VAL A 253 12.98 28.60 23.16
CA VAL A 253 12.21 29.70 22.54
C VAL A 253 11.31 30.37 23.59
N LYS A 254 10.62 29.59 24.42
CA LYS A 254 9.77 30.11 25.50
C LYS A 254 10.57 30.91 26.53
N ASN A 255 11.78 30.45 26.87
CA ASN A 255 12.69 31.18 27.75
C ASN A 255 13.17 32.51 27.14
N ARG A 256 13.53 32.50 25.85
CA ARG A 256 13.90 33.71 25.09
C ARG A 256 12.74 34.70 24.97
N GLU A 257 11.50 34.22 24.82
CA GLU A 257 10.31 35.07 24.79
C GLU A 257 10.06 35.74 26.14
N ASN A 258 10.21 35.01 27.24
CA ASN A 258 10.12 35.56 28.59
C ASN A 258 11.21 36.61 28.87
N GLU A 259 12.44 36.39 28.39
CA GLU A 259 13.51 37.39 28.48
C GLU A 259 13.20 38.65 27.65
N ARG A 260 12.69 38.47 26.42
CA ARG A 260 12.27 39.59 25.56
C ARG A 260 11.16 40.41 26.22
N GLU A 261 10.23 39.76 26.91
CA GLU A 261 9.14 40.43 27.62
C GLU A 261 9.65 41.23 28.83
N LYS A 262 10.61 40.69 29.59
CA LYS A 262 11.28 41.44 30.67
C LYS A 262 12.01 42.67 30.14
N ILE A 263 12.78 42.54 29.06
CA ILE A 263 13.49 43.67 28.41
C ILE A 263 12.48 44.71 27.89
N SER A 264 11.36 44.28 27.30
CA SER A 264 10.29 45.18 26.85
C SER A 264 9.67 45.97 28.01
N GLN A 265 9.45 45.32 29.16
CA GLN A 265 8.98 45.99 30.37
C GLN A 265 10.00 46.99 30.92
N GLU A 266 11.31 46.69 30.87
CA GLU A 266 12.37 47.64 31.24
C GLU A 266 12.45 48.83 30.28
N ILE A 267 12.35 48.60 28.97
CA ILE A 267 12.31 49.66 27.95
C ILE A 267 11.09 50.57 28.19
N ASN A 268 9.94 50.02 28.55
CA ASN A 268 8.74 50.81 28.86
C ASN A 268 8.89 51.63 30.15
N LYS A 269 9.56 51.09 31.17
CA LYS A 269 9.92 51.86 32.39
C LYS A 269 10.87 53.00 32.07
N LEU A 270 11.89 52.75 31.24
CA LEU A 270 12.83 53.78 30.79
C LEU A 270 12.14 54.85 29.94
N HIS A 271 11.22 54.47 29.04
CA HIS A 271 10.42 55.43 28.27
C HIS A 271 9.55 56.32 29.17
N LYS A 272 8.88 55.74 30.18
CA LYS A 272 8.13 56.53 31.17
C LYS A 272 9.02 57.49 31.94
N ASN A 273 10.22 57.06 32.33
CA ASN A 273 11.20 57.93 33.00
C ASN A 273 11.70 59.06 32.08
N ILE A 274 11.86 58.80 30.79
CA ILE A 274 12.23 59.84 29.80
C ILE A 274 11.08 60.83 29.61
N GLU A 275 9.83 60.37 29.61
CA GLU A 275 8.65 61.24 29.54
C GLU A 275 8.49 62.11 30.80
N THR A 276 8.71 61.54 32.00
CA THR A 276 8.70 62.33 33.24
C THR A 276 9.83 63.37 33.25
N LEU A 277 11.06 62.98 32.85
CA LEU A 277 12.17 63.93 32.73
C LEU A 277 11.94 65.00 31.65
N LYS A 278 11.27 64.67 30.54
CA LYS A 278 10.86 65.66 29.52
C LYS A 278 9.82 66.64 30.06
N THR A 279 8.81 66.15 30.79
CA THR A 279 7.80 67.03 31.40
C THR A 279 8.37 67.90 32.52
N GLU A 280 9.32 67.40 33.30
CA GLU A 280 10.09 68.20 34.26
C GLU A 280 10.97 69.24 33.57
N ARG A 281 11.64 68.88 32.47
CA ARG A 281 12.42 69.81 31.65
C ARG A 281 11.57 70.93 31.05
N ILE A 282 10.34 70.63 30.63
CA ILE A 282 9.38 71.65 30.15
C ILE A 282 8.96 72.58 31.29
N LYS A 283 8.64 72.03 32.48
CA LYS A 283 8.31 72.84 33.67
C LYS A 283 9.48 73.72 34.15
N LEU A 284 10.71 73.23 34.04
CA LEU A 284 11.92 74.00 34.34
C LEU A 284 12.19 75.08 33.28
N LEU A 285 11.88 74.83 32.01
CA LEU A 285 11.98 75.80 30.92
C LEU A 285 10.97 76.94 31.08
N ASP A 286 9.75 76.63 31.52
CA ASP A 286 8.70 77.63 31.79
C ASP A 286 9.02 78.48 33.04
N LYS A 287 9.66 77.90 34.07
CA LYS A 287 10.22 78.68 35.20
C LYS A 287 11.38 79.58 34.77
N LYS A 288 12.26 79.08 33.91
CA LYS A 288 13.42 79.84 33.39
C LYS A 288 13.00 81.06 32.55
N ASN A 289 11.93 80.93 31.75
CA ASN A 289 11.41 82.04 30.94
C ASN A 289 10.77 83.17 31.78
N LEU A 290 10.33 82.88 33.01
CA LEU A 290 9.81 83.87 33.98
C LEU A 290 10.93 84.57 34.76
N GLU A 291 12.07 83.90 34.99
CA GLU A 291 13.24 84.45 35.69
C GLU A 291 14.19 85.24 34.74
N GLU A 292 14.16 84.98 33.43
CA GLU A 292 14.95 85.70 32.41
C GLU A 292 14.52 87.17 32.19
N PHE A 293 13.36 87.60 32.73
CA PHE A 293 12.92 89.01 32.67
C PHE A 293 13.55 89.88 33.76
N SER A 294 14.08 89.30 34.86
CA SER A 294 14.64 90.07 36.00
C SER A 294 16.18 90.07 36.08
N ASN A 295 16.86 89.05 35.54
CA ASN A 295 18.33 88.90 35.64
C ASN A 295 19.10 89.41 34.41
N LYS A 296 18.61 90.48 33.79
CA LYS A 296 19.31 91.26 32.74
C LYS A 296 20.31 92.27 33.32
N ARG A 297 20.67 92.12 34.60
CA ARG A 297 21.50 93.08 35.35
C ARG A 297 22.72 92.38 35.95
N LEU A 298 23.80 92.37 35.17
CA LEU A 298 25.17 92.59 35.65
C LEU A 298 25.75 91.57 36.67
N TYR A 299 26.66 90.71 36.16
CA TYR A 299 27.96 90.31 36.76
C TYR A 299 28.34 88.83 36.96
N GLU A 300 27.46 87.84 36.84
CA GLU A 300 27.90 86.43 37.08
C GLU A 300 28.44 85.70 35.84
N LYS A 301 28.39 86.33 34.66
CA LYS A 301 28.89 85.78 33.38
C LYS A 301 30.42 85.63 33.29
N LEU A 302 31.15 86.01 34.34
CA LEU A 302 32.62 85.99 34.40
C LEU A 302 33.21 84.80 35.19
N LYS A 303 32.40 83.97 35.87
CA LYS A 303 32.89 82.85 36.72
C LYS A 303 32.61 81.44 36.19
N PHE A 304 31.75 81.26 35.18
CA PHE A 304 31.36 79.93 34.67
C PHE A 304 32.33 79.37 33.59
N LEU A 305 33.15 80.23 32.96
CA LEU A 305 34.09 79.80 31.93
C LEU A 305 35.33 79.08 32.51
N GLU A 306 35.66 79.30 33.78
CA GLU A 306 36.80 78.65 34.46
C GLU A 306 36.48 77.21 34.92
N GLU A 307 35.22 76.87 35.22
CA GLU A 307 34.81 75.51 35.63
C GLU A 307 34.62 74.54 34.45
N SER A 308 34.61 75.04 33.21
CA SER A 308 34.44 74.23 31.99
C SER A 308 35.75 73.62 31.48
N GLU A 309 36.91 74.24 31.75
CA GLU A 309 38.21 73.68 31.33
C GLU A 309 38.64 72.49 32.21
N ASP A 310 38.31 72.50 33.51
CA ASP A 310 38.71 71.43 34.44
C ASP A 310 37.94 70.11 34.27
N LYS A 311 36.74 70.13 33.66
CA LYS A 311 35.96 68.93 33.33
C LYS A 311 36.45 68.23 32.05
N LEU A 312 36.86 69.01 31.05
CA LEU A 312 37.43 68.49 29.80
C LEU A 312 38.80 67.83 30.00
N ARG A 313 39.56 68.24 31.02
CA ARG A 313 40.84 67.60 31.39
C ARG A 313 40.66 66.19 31.97
N LYS A 314 39.59 65.95 32.73
CA LYS A 314 39.28 64.64 33.35
C LYS A 314 38.63 63.64 32.39
N GLU A 315 37.84 64.10 31.42
CA GLU A 315 37.29 63.24 30.35
C GLU A 315 38.38 62.77 29.36
N LYS A 316 39.42 63.58 29.15
CA LYS A 316 40.57 63.20 28.32
C LYS A 316 41.42 62.09 28.97
N GLU A 317 41.62 62.12 30.28
CA GLU A 317 42.32 61.06 31.03
C GLU A 317 41.51 59.74 31.06
N GLN A 318 40.18 59.80 31.16
CA GLN A 318 39.32 58.61 31.13
C GLN A 318 39.28 57.93 29.76
N HIS A 319 39.27 58.70 28.67
CA HIS A 319 39.34 58.12 27.32
C HIS A 319 40.73 57.58 26.95
N GLU A 320 41.81 58.12 27.52
CA GLU A 320 43.16 57.55 27.36
C GLU A 320 43.29 56.18 28.09
N GLU A 321 42.61 55.99 29.22
CA GLU A 321 42.57 54.73 29.97
C GLU A 321 41.66 53.66 29.31
N GLU A 322 40.53 54.07 28.71
CA GLU A 322 39.66 53.18 27.90
C GLU A 322 40.31 52.74 26.58
N ILE A 323 41.06 53.64 25.92
CA ILE A 323 41.84 53.29 24.72
C ILE A 323 42.96 52.31 25.08
N SER A 324 43.62 52.48 26.22
CA SER A 324 44.65 51.55 26.74
C SER A 324 44.08 50.14 26.98
N ASN A 325 42.89 50.04 27.60
CA ASN A 325 42.21 48.78 27.86
C ASN A 325 41.74 48.08 26.56
N MET A 326 41.22 48.84 25.58
CA MET A 326 40.87 48.29 24.28
C MET A 326 42.09 47.87 23.43
N THR A 327 43.24 48.55 23.56
CA THR A 327 44.49 48.10 22.93
C THR A 327 45.03 46.81 23.56
N GLN A 328 44.82 46.59 24.86
CA GLN A 328 45.19 45.35 25.56
C GLN A 328 44.30 44.17 25.12
N GLU A 329 42.98 44.37 24.96
CA GLU A 329 42.08 43.33 24.44
C GLU A 329 42.33 42.99 22.96
N LEU A 330 42.74 43.97 22.14
CA LEU A 330 43.15 43.75 20.75
C LEU A 330 44.44 42.92 20.66
N GLN A 331 45.38 43.13 21.59
CA GLN A 331 46.62 42.35 21.70
C GLN A 331 46.33 40.89 22.11
N ASP A 332 45.46 40.66 23.09
CA ASP A 332 45.05 39.32 23.53
C ASP A 332 44.30 38.53 22.45
N LYS A 333 43.52 39.22 21.62
CA LYS A 333 42.84 38.63 20.45
C LYS A 333 43.82 38.35 19.31
N GLN A 334 44.84 39.19 19.09
CA GLN A 334 45.93 38.92 18.14
C GLN A 334 46.79 37.72 18.57
N ASP A 335 47.08 37.57 19.87
CA ASP A 335 47.84 36.44 20.39
C ASP A 335 47.09 35.11 20.32
N LYS A 336 45.77 35.12 20.57
CA LYS A 336 44.90 33.95 20.33
C LYS A 336 44.86 33.57 18.85
N ASN A 337 44.77 34.55 17.94
CA ASN A 337 44.79 34.32 16.50
C ASN A 337 46.16 33.77 16.01
N SER A 338 47.27 34.15 16.66
CA SER A 338 48.60 33.61 16.39
C SER A 338 48.75 32.12 16.81
N LYS A 339 48.11 31.72 17.92
CA LYS A 339 48.09 30.32 18.41
C LYS A 339 47.27 29.43 17.48
N THR A 340 46.10 29.89 17.04
CA THR A 340 45.26 29.14 16.07
C THR A 340 45.95 29.02 14.71
N ARG A 341 46.73 30.03 14.27
CA ARG A 341 47.56 29.93 13.06
C ARG A 341 48.71 28.91 13.19
N LYS A 342 49.31 28.76 14.37
CA LYS A 342 50.34 27.73 14.65
C LYS A 342 49.76 26.31 14.66
N GLU A 343 48.54 26.12 15.16
CA GLU A 343 47.83 24.83 15.10
C GLU A 343 47.46 24.44 13.65
N ILE A 344 47.08 25.40 12.82
CA ILE A 344 46.83 25.18 11.39
C ILE A 344 48.12 24.77 10.64
N THR A 345 49.29 25.30 11.00
CA THR A 345 50.57 24.84 10.41
C THR A 345 50.96 23.42 10.84
N VAL A 346 50.68 23.02 12.08
CA VAL A 346 50.92 21.65 12.56
C VAL A 346 49.99 20.64 11.88
N MET A 347 48.72 21.02 11.65
CA MET A 347 47.77 20.17 10.91
C MET A 347 48.12 20.07 9.42
N ARG A 348 48.68 21.12 8.81
CA ARG A 348 49.22 21.07 7.44
C ARG A 348 50.46 20.17 7.33
N GLN A 349 51.34 20.14 8.33
CA GLN A 349 52.47 19.21 8.37
C GLN A 349 52.01 17.75 8.57
N LYS A 350 50.98 17.50 9.39
CA LYS A 350 50.37 16.15 9.51
C LYS A 350 49.75 15.65 8.20
N ASN A 351 49.07 16.52 7.44
CA ASN A 351 48.54 16.16 6.12
C ASN A 351 49.64 15.90 5.08
N LYS A 352 50.80 16.55 5.20
CA LYS A 352 51.97 16.28 4.35
C LYS A 352 52.63 14.92 4.65
N LYS A 353 52.59 14.50 5.92
CA LYS A 353 53.06 13.17 6.36
C LYS A 353 52.14 12.05 5.88
N ILE A 354 50.82 12.22 6.00
CA ILE A 354 49.82 11.26 5.53
C ILE A 354 49.86 11.09 4.00
N THR A 355 50.22 12.13 3.26
CA THR A 355 50.39 12.04 1.80
C THR A 355 51.70 11.34 1.39
N GLN A 356 52.78 11.47 2.17
CA GLN A 356 54.00 10.65 2.01
C GLN A 356 53.76 9.19 2.37
N ASP A 357 53.08 8.89 3.49
CA ASP A 357 52.75 7.53 3.91
C ASP A 357 51.88 6.79 2.86
N LYS A 358 51.02 7.54 2.15
CA LYS A 358 50.22 7.00 1.04
C LYS A 358 51.06 6.65 -0.19
N GLN A 359 52.08 7.45 -0.50
CA GLN A 359 53.01 7.19 -1.61
C GLN A 359 53.94 6.01 -1.30
N ASP A 360 54.39 5.88 -0.05
CA ASP A 360 55.22 4.74 0.39
C ASP A 360 54.42 3.43 0.41
N LEU A 361 53.12 3.47 0.77
CA LEU A 361 52.21 2.32 0.66
C LEU A 361 51.93 1.90 -0.79
N GLU A 362 51.85 2.86 -1.73
CA GLU A 362 51.74 2.56 -3.15
C GLU A 362 53.04 1.92 -3.70
N PHE A 363 54.20 2.40 -3.27
CA PHE A 363 55.50 1.78 -3.61
C PHE A 363 55.65 0.36 -3.05
N GLN A 364 55.21 0.10 -1.81
CA GLN A 364 55.21 -1.25 -1.22
C GLN A 364 54.24 -2.21 -1.93
N LYS A 365 53.12 -1.70 -2.46
CA LYS A 365 52.18 -2.48 -3.27
C LYS A 365 52.77 -2.86 -4.63
N GLU A 366 53.50 -1.95 -5.29
CA GLU A 366 54.23 -2.21 -6.53
C GLU A 366 55.34 -3.28 -6.32
N ASN A 367 56.08 -3.17 -5.22
CA ASN A 367 57.18 -4.09 -4.89
C ASN A 367 56.67 -5.50 -4.52
N SER A 368 55.50 -5.59 -3.88
CA SER A 368 54.83 -6.87 -3.57
C SER A 368 54.30 -7.56 -4.84
N LYS A 369 53.93 -6.78 -5.87
CA LYS A 369 53.50 -7.30 -7.17
C LYS A 369 54.68 -7.88 -7.96
N ASN A 370 55.85 -7.25 -7.90
CA ASN A 370 57.09 -7.77 -8.51
C ASN A 370 57.60 -9.03 -7.80
N LYS A 371 57.51 -9.10 -6.46
CA LYS A 371 57.84 -10.31 -5.67
C LYS A 371 56.95 -11.51 -6.02
N LEU A 372 55.67 -11.26 -6.30
CA LEU A 372 54.72 -12.29 -6.73
C LEU A 372 55.06 -12.84 -8.13
N GLN A 373 55.61 -12.01 -9.01
CA GLN A 373 56.02 -12.39 -10.36
C GLN A 373 57.31 -13.25 -10.35
N GLU A 374 58.26 -12.96 -9.46
CA GLU A 374 59.46 -13.79 -9.23
C GLU A 374 59.10 -15.17 -8.63
N LEU A 375 58.19 -15.20 -7.64
CA LEU A 375 57.68 -16.46 -7.05
C LEU A 375 56.89 -17.31 -8.05
N THR A 376 56.22 -16.69 -9.02
CA THR A 376 55.51 -17.41 -10.08
C THR A 376 56.48 -18.05 -11.07
N GLN A 377 57.60 -17.38 -11.41
CA GLN A 377 58.65 -17.97 -12.24
C GLN A 377 59.41 -19.11 -11.53
N SER A 378 59.70 -18.99 -10.23
CA SER A 378 60.33 -20.08 -9.46
C SER A 378 59.46 -21.35 -9.40
N ASN A 379 58.13 -21.19 -9.32
CA ASN A 379 57.19 -22.32 -9.34
C ASN A 379 57.14 -23.05 -10.69
N THR A 380 57.43 -22.35 -11.80
CA THR A 380 57.54 -22.99 -13.13
C THR A 380 58.84 -23.79 -13.30
N GLN A 381 59.90 -23.45 -12.56
CA GLN A 381 61.19 -24.14 -12.61
C GLN A 381 61.18 -25.43 -11.78
N LEU A 382 60.54 -25.42 -10.61
CA LEU A 382 60.31 -26.61 -9.77
C LEU A 382 59.41 -27.68 -10.44
N ARG A 383 58.56 -27.28 -11.39
CA ARG A 383 57.78 -28.22 -12.21
C ARG A 383 58.63 -28.94 -13.27
N ARG A 384 59.71 -28.33 -13.76
CA ARG A 384 60.63 -28.97 -14.72
C ARG A 384 61.58 -29.97 -14.06
N GLU A 385 61.96 -29.75 -12.80
CA GLU A 385 62.80 -30.68 -12.03
C GLU A 385 62.02 -31.96 -11.64
N ASN A 386 60.73 -31.84 -11.30
CA ASN A 386 59.87 -32.99 -11.00
C ASN A 386 59.64 -33.96 -12.18
N ASP A 387 59.70 -33.44 -13.43
CA ASP A 387 59.58 -34.29 -14.63
C ASP A 387 60.89 -35.01 -14.98
N TYR A 388 62.03 -34.54 -14.47
CA TYR A 388 63.34 -35.22 -14.62
C TYR A 388 63.46 -36.41 -13.64
N ASP A 389 62.99 -36.26 -12.41
CA ASP A 389 63.04 -37.33 -11.39
C ASP A 389 62.12 -38.51 -11.72
N LYS A 390 61.01 -38.28 -12.44
CA LYS A 390 60.14 -39.35 -12.94
C LYS A 390 60.83 -40.30 -13.94
N LYS A 391 61.73 -39.78 -14.78
CA LYS A 391 62.46 -40.61 -15.76
C LYS A 391 63.53 -41.50 -15.10
N LYS A 392 64.11 -41.04 -13.99
CA LYS A 392 65.15 -41.76 -13.25
C LYS A 392 64.59 -42.94 -12.43
N ILE A 393 63.32 -42.86 -12.03
CA ILE A 393 62.61 -43.93 -11.31
C ILE A 393 62.25 -45.10 -12.25
N GLU A 394 62.03 -44.85 -13.55
CA GLU A 394 61.73 -45.89 -14.54
C GLU A 394 62.96 -46.73 -14.95
N GLU A 395 64.18 -46.20 -14.82
CA GLU A 395 65.42 -46.95 -15.06
C GLU A 395 65.71 -47.95 -13.93
N ASN A 396 65.50 -47.55 -12.67
CA ASN A 396 65.74 -48.39 -11.50
C ASN A 396 64.76 -49.58 -11.35
N MET A 397 63.64 -49.58 -12.07
CA MET A 397 62.71 -50.73 -12.10
C MET A 397 63.10 -51.82 -13.11
N ARG A 398 64.10 -51.58 -13.98
CA ARG A 398 64.58 -52.60 -14.94
C ARG A 398 65.72 -53.48 -14.40
N GLU A 399 66.41 -53.05 -13.34
CA GLU A 399 67.53 -53.83 -12.75
C GLU A 399 67.09 -54.92 -11.75
N ILE A 400 65.90 -54.83 -11.17
CA ILE A 400 65.43 -55.80 -10.16
C ILE A 400 64.97 -57.14 -10.78
N ASN A 401 64.62 -57.16 -12.07
CA ASN A 401 64.01 -58.34 -12.72
C ASN A 401 65.03 -59.39 -13.24
N ILE A 402 66.34 -59.16 -13.12
CA ILE A 402 67.36 -60.03 -13.73
C ILE A 402 67.95 -61.07 -12.74
N LEU A 403 67.72 -60.95 -11.42
CA LEU A 403 68.51 -61.73 -10.45
C LEU A 403 67.84 -62.92 -9.74
N ASN A 404 66.53 -63.13 -9.82
CA ASN A 404 65.88 -64.22 -9.04
C ASN A 404 65.22 -65.30 -9.90
N LYS A 405 65.94 -65.76 -10.93
CA LYS A 405 65.58 -66.91 -11.78
C LYS A 405 66.62 -68.04 -11.72
N LYS A 406 67.06 -68.45 -10.53
CA LYS A 406 67.90 -69.66 -10.39
C LYS A 406 67.44 -70.55 -9.23
N CYS A 407 67.03 -71.77 -9.60
CA CYS A 407 67.12 -73.01 -8.84
C CYS A 407 66.20 -73.15 -7.61
N THR A 408 65.02 -73.77 -7.77
CA THR A 408 64.74 -75.20 -7.43
C THR A 408 64.72 -75.43 -5.91
N ASP A 409 63.58 -75.71 -5.26
CA ASP A 409 63.01 -77.06 -5.28
C ASP A 409 61.50 -77.13 -5.02
N LEU A 410 60.84 -77.97 -5.83
CA LEU A 410 59.40 -78.12 -6.03
C LEU A 410 58.64 -78.93 -4.96
N VAL A 411 59.11 -78.98 -3.71
CA VAL A 411 58.45 -79.77 -2.63
C VAL A 411 57.95 -78.91 -1.47
N THR A 412 58.43 -77.67 -1.30
CA THR A 412 57.90 -76.68 -0.34
C THR A 412 56.68 -75.90 -0.88
N ILE A 413 56.48 -75.89 -2.20
CA ILE A 413 55.46 -75.10 -2.89
C ILE A 413 54.02 -75.54 -2.53
N THR A 414 53.79 -76.80 -2.17
CA THR A 414 52.42 -77.29 -1.88
C THR A 414 51.93 -76.93 -0.47
N LYS A 415 52.83 -76.71 0.51
CA LYS A 415 52.48 -76.18 1.84
C LYS A 415 52.46 -74.65 1.86
N MET A 416 53.39 -73.99 1.17
CA MET A 416 53.42 -72.53 1.07
C MET A 416 52.24 -71.94 0.29
N LYS A 417 51.67 -72.63 -0.72
CA LYS A 417 50.46 -72.13 -1.40
C LYS A 417 49.22 -72.08 -0.50
N GLY A 418 49.16 -72.86 0.59
CA GLY A 418 48.10 -72.75 1.59
C GLY A 418 48.20 -71.46 2.42
N ASP A 419 49.41 -71.15 2.91
CA ASP A 419 49.71 -69.93 3.65
C ASP A 419 49.69 -68.67 2.75
N GLU A 420 50.08 -68.81 1.49
CA GLU A 420 50.01 -67.77 0.47
C GLU A 420 48.56 -67.46 0.08
N ILE A 421 47.65 -68.44 0.06
CA ILE A 421 46.21 -68.19 -0.13
C ILE A 421 45.60 -67.47 1.09
N ILE A 422 46.06 -67.75 2.31
CA ILE A 422 45.61 -67.06 3.53
C ILE A 422 46.17 -65.63 3.58
N MET A 423 47.46 -65.44 3.24
CA MET A 423 48.09 -64.12 3.10
C MET A 423 47.45 -63.30 1.97
N LYS A 424 47.25 -63.88 0.78
CA LYS A 424 46.53 -63.24 -0.34
C LYS A 424 45.07 -62.95 0.00
N ARG A 425 44.39 -63.79 0.81
CA ARG A 425 43.04 -63.48 1.33
C ARG A 425 43.06 -62.33 2.32
N ASN A 426 44.07 -62.26 3.19
CA ASN A 426 44.22 -61.17 4.15
C ASN A 426 44.65 -59.85 3.47
N GLU A 427 45.49 -59.91 2.44
CA GLU A 427 45.82 -58.79 1.56
C GLU A 427 44.60 -58.36 0.74
N LEU A 428 43.83 -59.30 0.17
CA LEU A 428 42.54 -58.99 -0.48
C LEU A 428 41.53 -58.40 0.51
N ARG A 429 41.56 -58.78 1.79
CA ARG A 429 40.73 -58.18 2.84
C ARG A 429 41.20 -56.77 3.21
N LYS A 430 42.52 -56.54 3.29
CA LYS A 430 43.11 -55.21 3.49
C LYS A 430 42.83 -54.30 2.31
N ILE A 431 43.11 -54.73 1.09
CA ILE A 431 42.80 -54.01 -0.15
C ILE A 431 41.28 -53.81 -0.30
N SER A 432 40.44 -54.78 0.07
CA SER A 432 38.97 -54.60 0.07
C SER A 432 38.51 -53.56 1.09
N ASN A 433 39.14 -53.53 2.27
CA ASN A 433 38.86 -52.54 3.30
C ASN A 433 39.41 -51.15 2.93
N GLU A 434 40.57 -51.06 2.29
CA GLU A 434 41.13 -49.84 1.73
C GLU A 434 40.29 -49.33 0.56
N VAL A 435 39.85 -50.20 -0.35
CA VAL A 435 38.90 -49.85 -1.42
C VAL A 435 37.56 -49.38 -0.83
N LYS A 436 37.10 -49.97 0.27
CA LYS A 436 35.90 -49.47 0.99
C LYS A 436 36.15 -48.13 1.66
N ALA A 437 37.33 -47.91 2.23
CA ALA A 437 37.73 -46.64 2.84
C ALA A 437 37.85 -45.54 1.76
N SER A 438 38.57 -45.80 0.67
CA SER A 438 38.68 -44.92 -0.49
C SER A 438 37.32 -44.68 -1.16
N LYS A 439 36.41 -45.66 -1.22
CA LYS A 439 35.04 -45.42 -1.70
C LYS A 439 34.24 -44.50 -0.77
N LYS A 440 34.39 -44.64 0.56
CA LYS A 440 33.79 -43.69 1.53
C LYS A 440 34.41 -42.30 1.40
N GLU A 441 35.70 -42.22 1.14
CA GLU A 441 36.43 -40.95 0.99
C GLU A 441 36.09 -40.26 -0.34
N ILE A 442 35.97 -41.01 -1.44
CA ILE A 442 35.42 -40.54 -2.72
C ILE A 442 33.97 -40.08 -2.55
N ALA A 443 33.15 -40.76 -1.76
CA ALA A 443 31.78 -40.31 -1.47
C ALA A 443 31.77 -38.99 -0.68
N LYS A 444 32.66 -38.83 0.31
CA LYS A 444 32.84 -37.57 1.05
C LYS A 444 33.34 -36.44 0.14
N LEU A 445 34.33 -36.70 -0.69
CA LEU A 445 34.86 -35.72 -1.65
C LEU A 445 33.82 -35.35 -2.70
N LYS A 446 33.01 -36.29 -3.20
CA LYS A 446 31.89 -35.99 -4.10
C LYS A 446 30.82 -35.14 -3.42
N ALA A 447 30.49 -35.42 -2.16
CA ALA A 447 29.56 -34.60 -1.38
C ALA A 447 30.13 -33.17 -1.17
N LEU A 448 31.43 -33.06 -0.88
CA LEU A 448 32.11 -31.77 -0.74
C LEU A 448 32.14 -30.99 -2.07
N ILE A 449 32.42 -31.65 -3.20
CA ILE A 449 32.36 -31.03 -4.52
C ILE A 449 30.94 -30.55 -4.84
N TYR A 450 29.92 -31.32 -4.47
CA TYR A 450 28.53 -30.92 -4.68
C TYR A 450 28.14 -29.72 -3.82
N GLN A 451 28.63 -29.68 -2.58
CA GLN A 451 28.44 -28.55 -1.68
C GLN A 451 29.18 -27.30 -2.17
N LEU A 452 30.44 -27.43 -2.60
CA LEU A 452 31.22 -26.34 -3.17
C LEU A 452 30.61 -25.79 -4.46
N LYS A 453 30.07 -26.65 -5.34
CA LYS A 453 29.32 -26.19 -6.53
C LYS A 453 28.05 -25.43 -6.15
N ARG A 454 27.32 -25.91 -5.14
CA ARG A 454 26.12 -25.23 -4.64
C ARG A 454 26.47 -23.87 -4.03
N ASP A 455 27.60 -23.78 -3.35
CA ASP A 455 28.10 -22.53 -2.77
C ASP A 455 28.61 -21.59 -3.88
N GLU A 456 29.28 -22.10 -4.91
CA GLU A 456 29.69 -21.35 -6.11
C GLU A 456 28.47 -20.74 -6.82
N ASP A 457 27.43 -21.55 -7.09
CA ASP A 457 26.19 -21.08 -7.71
C ASP A 457 25.48 -20.04 -6.82
N LYS A 458 25.48 -20.25 -5.49
CA LYS A 458 24.92 -19.31 -4.52
C LYS A 458 25.66 -17.97 -4.55
N TYR A 459 26.99 -17.99 -4.48
CA TYR A 459 27.80 -16.77 -4.50
C TYR A 459 27.77 -16.07 -5.86
N ALA A 460 27.67 -16.81 -6.97
CA ALA A 460 27.46 -16.24 -8.29
C ALA A 460 26.12 -15.50 -8.39
N LEU A 461 25.06 -16.08 -7.83
CA LEU A 461 23.74 -15.45 -7.76
C LEU A 461 23.73 -14.23 -6.84
N GLU A 462 24.39 -14.31 -5.68
CA GLU A 462 24.55 -13.18 -4.76
C GLU A 462 25.35 -12.03 -5.39
N ALA A 463 26.44 -12.33 -6.11
CA ALA A 463 27.21 -11.34 -6.85
C ALA A 463 26.39 -10.68 -7.98
N SER A 464 25.61 -11.47 -8.73
CA SER A 464 24.72 -10.95 -9.77
C SER A 464 23.61 -10.05 -9.18
N ASN A 465 23.03 -10.46 -8.05
CA ASN A 465 22.01 -9.67 -7.35
C ASN A 465 22.59 -8.37 -6.76
N ALA A 466 23.79 -8.45 -6.17
CA ALA A 466 24.51 -7.27 -5.69
C ALA A 466 24.84 -6.30 -6.84
N TYR A 467 25.25 -6.83 -8.00
CA TYR A 467 25.51 -6.03 -9.19
C TYR A 467 24.23 -5.36 -9.73
N SER A 468 23.11 -6.09 -9.79
CA SER A 468 21.82 -5.51 -10.18
C SER A 468 21.38 -4.38 -9.24
N LYS A 469 21.50 -4.59 -7.92
CA LYS A 469 21.24 -3.54 -6.90
C LYS A 469 22.20 -2.34 -7.05
N TYR A 470 23.46 -2.58 -7.36
CA TYR A 470 24.42 -1.52 -7.63
C TYR A 470 24.03 -0.68 -8.85
N VAL A 471 23.60 -1.31 -9.95
CA VAL A 471 23.15 -0.59 -11.15
C VAL A 471 21.89 0.23 -10.86
N GLN A 472 20.89 -0.36 -10.18
CA GLN A 472 19.67 0.36 -9.79
C GLN A 472 19.95 1.56 -8.88
N THR A 473 20.83 1.41 -7.89
CA THR A 473 21.23 2.52 -7.01
C THR A 473 22.00 3.60 -7.78
N LEU A 474 22.84 3.22 -8.75
CA LEU A 474 23.50 4.17 -9.66
C LEU A 474 22.49 4.97 -10.50
N GLU A 475 21.44 4.33 -11.01
CA GLU A 475 20.37 5.00 -11.76
C GLU A 475 19.58 5.97 -10.86
N GLN A 476 19.26 5.55 -9.62
CA GLN A 476 18.63 6.44 -8.64
C GLN A 476 19.52 7.63 -8.30
N VAL A 477 20.83 7.44 -8.14
CA VAL A 477 21.80 8.52 -7.92
C VAL A 477 21.84 9.46 -9.11
N LYS A 478 21.84 8.95 -10.36
CA LYS A 478 21.75 9.79 -11.57
C LYS A 478 20.45 10.61 -11.62
N TYR A 479 19.32 9.99 -11.30
CA TYR A 479 18.03 10.67 -11.22
C TYR A 479 18.02 11.77 -10.16
N LYS A 480 18.53 11.48 -8.96
CA LYS A 480 18.66 12.46 -7.87
C LYS A 480 19.63 13.59 -8.24
N ASN A 481 20.74 13.31 -8.92
CA ASN A 481 21.67 14.35 -9.39
C ASN A 481 21.04 15.24 -10.47
N SER A 482 20.20 14.69 -11.35
CA SER A 482 19.42 15.47 -12.32
C SER A 482 18.43 16.39 -11.60
N MET A 483 17.71 15.87 -10.59
CA MET A 483 16.80 16.66 -9.76
C MET A 483 17.52 17.77 -8.98
N ILE A 484 18.69 17.47 -8.40
CA ILE A 484 19.53 18.47 -7.71
C ILE A 484 19.96 19.56 -8.69
N SER A 485 20.37 19.20 -9.90
CA SER A 485 20.77 20.17 -10.93
C SER A 485 19.61 21.09 -11.34
N GLN A 486 18.40 20.53 -11.45
CA GLN A 486 17.19 21.30 -11.73
C GLN A 486 16.83 22.25 -10.57
N LEU A 487 16.88 21.76 -9.32
CA LEU A 487 16.65 22.57 -8.12
C LEU A 487 17.70 23.68 -7.96
N GLN A 488 18.97 23.40 -8.27
CA GLN A 488 20.03 24.42 -8.29
C GLN A 488 19.73 25.50 -9.34
N LYS A 489 19.28 25.12 -10.54
CA LYS A 489 18.90 26.06 -11.59
C LYS A 489 17.71 26.93 -11.16
N ASP A 490 16.74 26.35 -10.47
CA ASP A 490 15.59 27.10 -9.98
C ASP A 490 15.93 27.98 -8.77
N ASN A 491 16.89 27.56 -7.93
CA ASN A 491 17.44 28.40 -6.85
C ASN A 491 18.19 29.62 -7.41
N VAL A 492 19.02 29.45 -8.44
CA VAL A 492 19.70 30.57 -9.13
C VAL A 492 18.67 31.54 -9.73
N LYS A 493 17.60 31.05 -10.37
CA LYS A 493 16.52 31.92 -10.87
C LYS A 493 15.80 32.65 -9.73
N ALA A 494 15.63 32.02 -8.57
CA ALA A 494 15.02 32.64 -7.40
C ALA A 494 15.93 33.72 -6.80
N GLU A 495 17.23 33.46 -6.71
CA GLU A 495 18.25 34.45 -6.30
C GLU A 495 18.30 35.65 -7.27
N ASP A 496 18.23 35.41 -8.58
CA ASP A 496 18.16 36.49 -9.58
C ASP A 496 16.89 37.33 -9.42
N LYS A 497 15.75 36.71 -9.12
CA LYS A 497 14.49 37.42 -8.84
C LYS A 497 14.59 38.23 -7.55
N LEU A 498 15.17 37.66 -6.49
CA LEU A 498 15.39 38.33 -5.23
C LEU A 498 16.30 39.55 -5.41
N LYS A 499 17.39 39.40 -6.18
CA LYS A 499 18.32 40.48 -6.49
C LYS A 499 17.67 41.59 -7.30
N LYS A 500 16.81 41.24 -8.27
CA LYS A 500 15.98 42.23 -9.00
C LYS A 500 15.04 42.98 -8.08
N GLN A 501 14.41 42.31 -7.11
CA GLN A 501 13.53 42.94 -6.12
C GLN A 501 14.30 43.84 -5.13
N GLN A 502 15.49 43.40 -4.69
CA GLN A 502 16.39 44.21 -3.86
C GLN A 502 16.80 45.50 -4.58
N ASN A 503 17.21 45.40 -5.85
CA ASN A 503 17.54 46.58 -6.65
C ASN A 503 16.33 47.52 -6.82
N LEU A 504 15.12 46.98 -6.99
CA LEU A 504 13.91 47.79 -7.09
C LEU A 504 13.61 48.50 -5.76
N TYR A 505 13.79 47.82 -4.64
CA TYR A 505 13.61 48.39 -3.31
C TYR A 505 14.66 49.48 -3.00
N GLU A 506 15.92 49.26 -3.38
CA GLU A 506 16.98 50.25 -3.27
C GLU A 506 16.71 51.48 -4.14
N ALA A 507 16.19 51.29 -5.36
CA ALA A 507 15.75 52.38 -6.22
C ALA A 507 14.63 53.21 -5.56
N VAL A 508 13.57 52.57 -5.06
CA VAL A 508 12.47 53.25 -4.35
C VAL A 508 12.97 53.95 -3.08
N ARG A 509 13.91 53.34 -2.36
CA ARG A 509 14.53 53.96 -1.17
C ARG A 509 15.36 55.19 -1.54
N ASN A 510 16.10 55.13 -2.64
CA ASN A 510 16.83 56.28 -3.18
C ASN A 510 15.88 57.38 -3.65
N ASP A 511 14.82 57.06 -4.38
CA ASP A 511 13.79 58.01 -4.79
C ASP A 511 13.14 58.68 -3.57
N ARG A 512 12.80 57.91 -2.53
CA ARG A 512 12.28 58.44 -1.27
C ARG A 512 13.27 59.42 -0.62
N ASN A 513 14.56 59.10 -0.63
CA ASN A 513 15.59 59.98 -0.08
C ASN A 513 15.75 61.26 -0.91
N ILE A 514 15.68 61.16 -2.24
CA ILE A 514 15.69 62.32 -3.15
C ILE A 514 14.48 63.20 -2.87
N TYR A 515 13.26 62.65 -2.85
CA TYR A 515 12.05 63.41 -2.55
C TYR A 515 12.06 64.02 -1.15
N SER A 516 12.64 63.32 -0.16
CA SER A 516 12.79 63.86 1.20
C SER A 516 13.76 65.05 1.22
N LYS A 517 14.84 65.00 0.42
CA LYS A 517 15.79 66.10 0.26
C LYS A 517 15.15 67.28 -0.48
N THR A 518 14.48 67.03 -1.60
CA THR A 518 13.75 68.07 -2.36
C THR A 518 12.67 68.71 -1.51
N LEU A 519 11.96 67.94 -0.68
CA LEU A 519 10.97 68.48 0.27
C LEU A 519 11.63 69.38 1.32
N LEU A 520 12.82 69.02 1.80
CA LEU A 520 13.57 69.84 2.76
C LEU A 520 14.06 71.14 2.12
N GLU A 521 14.60 71.07 0.90
CA GLU A 521 15.00 72.23 0.09
C GLU A 521 13.79 73.15 -0.16
N SER A 522 12.64 72.58 -0.55
CA SER A 522 11.37 73.31 -0.73
C SER A 522 10.92 73.99 0.58
N LYS A 523 11.09 73.34 1.72
CA LYS A 523 10.77 73.92 3.04
C LYS A 523 11.71 75.05 3.41
N GLN A 524 13.00 74.94 3.10
CA GLN A 524 13.98 76.01 3.30
C GLN A 524 13.67 77.21 2.40
N GLU A 525 13.29 76.99 1.14
CA GLU A 525 12.82 78.05 0.23
C GLU A 525 11.55 78.73 0.75
N ILE A 526 10.59 77.95 1.28
CA ILE A 526 9.40 78.50 1.95
C ILE A 526 9.79 79.36 3.15
N ASP A 527 10.74 78.93 3.97
CA ASP A 527 11.19 79.71 5.13
C ASP A 527 11.93 80.99 4.71
N GLU A 528 12.71 80.97 3.63
CA GLU A 528 13.30 82.16 3.03
C GLU A 528 12.24 83.11 2.47
N LEU A 529 11.23 82.59 1.76
CA LEU A 529 10.09 83.36 1.28
C LEU A 529 9.28 83.93 2.44
N ARG A 530 9.13 83.21 3.56
CA ARG A 530 8.50 83.72 4.80
C ARG A 530 9.30 84.85 5.43
N ARG A 531 10.63 84.81 5.38
CA ARG A 531 11.49 85.93 5.82
C ARG A 531 11.35 87.14 4.90
N LYS A 532 11.37 86.94 3.58
CA LYS A 532 11.11 87.99 2.58
C LYS A 532 9.70 88.58 2.75
N TYR A 533 8.70 87.73 3.01
CA TYR A 533 7.33 88.13 3.31
C TYR A 533 7.24 88.96 4.59
N LYS A 534 7.97 88.63 5.67
CA LYS A 534 8.02 89.47 6.87
C LYS A 534 8.61 90.87 6.61
N ILE A 535 9.63 90.97 5.75
CA ILE A 535 10.22 92.26 5.34
C ILE A 535 9.22 93.08 4.52
N LEU A 536 8.57 92.45 3.53
CA LEU A 536 7.50 93.04 2.73
C LEU A 536 6.28 93.41 3.59
N GLN A 537 5.95 92.62 4.61
CA GLN A 537 4.85 92.92 5.53
C GLN A 537 5.14 94.16 6.36
N HIS A 538 6.39 94.38 6.77
CA HIS A 538 6.79 95.63 7.43
C HIS A 538 6.62 96.84 6.50
N GLN A 539 6.96 96.69 5.22
CA GLN A 539 6.71 97.71 4.19
C GLN A 539 5.21 97.94 3.96
N ILE A 540 4.41 96.87 3.93
CA ILE A 540 2.95 96.92 3.84
C ILE A 540 2.34 97.57 5.09
N THR A 541 2.91 97.40 6.27
CA THR A 541 2.40 98.04 7.50
C THR A 541 2.54 99.56 7.41
N LYS A 542 3.67 100.02 6.85
CA LYS A 542 3.95 101.43 6.56
C LYS A 542 2.98 102.02 5.51
N LEU A 543 2.64 101.24 4.49
CA LEU A 543 1.63 101.61 3.48
C LEU A 543 0.18 101.47 4.02
N ARG A 544 -0.05 100.60 5.00
CA ARG A 544 -1.36 100.39 5.64
C ARG A 544 -1.74 101.55 6.55
N GLU A 545 -0.79 102.21 7.21
CA GLU A 545 -1.06 103.45 7.96
C GLU A 545 -1.52 104.60 7.05
N GLU A 546 -1.01 104.67 5.82
CA GLU A 546 -1.48 105.63 4.80
C GLU A 546 -2.88 105.28 4.26
N ILE A 547 -3.18 103.98 4.12
CA ILE A 547 -4.47 103.49 3.59
C ILE A 547 -5.58 103.45 4.66
N THR A 548 -5.26 103.36 5.95
CA THR A 548 -6.25 103.37 7.05
C THR A 548 -7.07 104.65 7.12
N THR A 549 -6.63 105.74 6.52
CA THR A 549 -7.43 106.98 6.38
C THR A 549 -8.52 106.90 5.30
N LYS A 550 -8.46 105.92 4.38
CA LYS A 550 -9.37 105.84 3.22
C LYS A 550 -10.41 104.70 3.25
N ASN A 551 -10.27 103.69 4.12
CA ASN A 551 -11.01 102.41 3.98
C ASN A 551 -12.00 102.05 5.12
N TYR A 552 -12.59 103.04 5.82
CA TYR A 552 -13.62 102.79 6.84
C TYR A 552 -14.96 102.23 6.28
N LEU A 553 -15.19 102.25 4.96
CA LEU A 553 -16.51 101.97 4.36
C LEU A 553 -16.67 100.58 3.69
N VAL A 554 -15.65 99.71 3.66
CA VAL A 554 -15.69 98.44 2.89
C VAL A 554 -15.70 97.17 3.77
N GLY A 555 -15.61 97.31 5.10
CA GLY A 555 -15.32 96.19 6.02
C GLY A 555 -16.41 95.13 6.22
N GLU A 556 -17.67 95.42 5.93
CA GLU A 556 -18.78 94.55 6.36
C GLU A 556 -19.07 93.36 5.39
N GLN A 557 -18.76 93.50 4.10
CA GLN A 557 -19.02 92.42 3.12
C GLN A 557 -17.94 91.32 3.06
N VAL A 558 -16.73 91.57 3.57
CA VAL A 558 -15.59 90.64 3.47
C VAL A 558 -15.66 89.50 4.49
N GLN A 559 -16.34 89.69 5.64
CA GLN A 559 -16.43 88.65 6.68
C GLN A 559 -17.29 87.44 6.27
N LEU A 560 -18.38 87.66 5.53
CA LEU A 560 -19.24 86.57 5.04
C LEU A 560 -18.56 85.70 3.97
N PHE A 561 -17.69 86.30 3.14
CA PHE A 561 -16.94 85.57 2.11
C PHE A 561 -15.86 84.64 2.70
N ASN A 562 -15.16 85.08 3.74
CA ASN A 562 -14.08 84.28 4.35
C ASN A 562 -14.62 83.04 5.10
N ASN A 563 -15.77 83.13 5.76
CA ASN A 563 -16.37 82.00 6.47
C ASN A 563 -16.83 80.88 5.51
N LEU A 564 -17.37 81.25 4.34
CA LEU A 564 -17.73 80.29 3.28
C LEU A 564 -16.50 79.65 2.61
N GLN A 565 -15.37 80.37 2.54
CA GLN A 565 -14.13 79.85 1.97
C GLN A 565 -13.44 78.84 2.92
N GLU A 566 -13.50 79.06 4.24
CA GLU A 566 -12.98 78.12 5.25
C GLU A 566 -13.82 76.84 5.34
N GLU A 567 -15.15 76.95 5.25
CA GLU A 567 -16.04 75.78 5.26
C GLU A 567 -15.88 74.90 3.99
N ASN A 568 -15.71 75.52 2.83
CA ASN A 568 -15.41 74.81 1.58
C ASN A 568 -14.04 74.13 1.61
N ALA A 569 -13.01 74.77 2.16
CA ALA A 569 -11.69 74.17 2.32
C ALA A 569 -11.72 72.95 3.26
N LEU A 570 -12.52 73.01 4.34
CA LEU A 570 -12.70 71.89 5.27
C LEU A 570 -13.46 70.73 4.60
N ASN A 571 -14.47 71.02 3.80
CA ASN A 571 -15.22 70.00 3.05
C ASN A 571 -14.37 69.35 1.94
N ASP A 572 -13.52 70.10 1.24
CA ASP A 572 -12.56 69.54 0.28
C ASP A 572 -11.52 68.65 0.96
N GLN A 573 -11.06 69.03 2.15
CA GLN A 573 -10.15 68.18 2.94
C GLN A 573 -10.83 66.89 3.41
N LYS A 574 -12.11 66.94 3.82
CA LYS A 574 -12.90 65.74 4.17
C LYS A 574 -13.14 64.85 2.95
N LYS A 575 -13.44 65.43 1.79
CA LYS A 575 -13.63 64.71 0.52
C LYS A 575 -12.36 63.97 0.12
N LYS A 576 -11.19 64.63 0.15
CA LYS A 576 -9.89 64.00 -0.12
C LYS A 576 -9.60 62.82 0.82
N ARG A 577 -9.85 62.97 2.12
CA ARG A 577 -9.69 61.87 3.09
C ARG A 577 -10.62 60.69 2.83
N LEU A 578 -11.85 60.95 2.39
CA LEU A 578 -12.80 59.89 2.03
C LEU A 578 -12.41 59.21 0.71
N GLU A 579 -11.90 59.95 -0.27
CA GLU A 579 -11.38 59.41 -1.53
C GLU A 579 -10.13 58.55 -1.31
N GLU A 580 -9.21 58.95 -0.42
CA GLU A 580 -8.07 58.14 -0.01
C GLU A 580 -8.50 56.82 0.65
N LYS A 581 -9.43 56.89 1.63
CA LYS A 581 -9.99 55.68 2.26
C LYS A 581 -10.70 54.77 1.27
N LYS A 582 -11.41 55.33 0.29
CA LYS A 582 -12.06 54.56 -0.78
C LYS A 582 -11.02 53.85 -1.63
N ARG A 583 -9.95 54.54 -2.06
CA ARG A 583 -8.84 53.94 -2.81
C ARG A 583 -8.16 52.80 -2.05
N GLU A 584 -7.88 52.99 -0.77
CA GLU A 584 -7.33 51.92 0.09
C GLU A 584 -8.25 50.70 0.12
N LYS A 585 -9.57 50.90 0.29
CA LYS A 585 -10.55 49.80 0.29
C LYS A 585 -10.68 49.13 -1.08
N ASP A 586 -10.65 49.88 -2.17
CA ASP A 586 -10.66 49.35 -3.53
C ASP A 586 -9.40 48.49 -3.80
N GLU A 587 -8.25 48.89 -3.27
CA GLU A 587 -7.00 48.11 -3.36
C GLU A 587 -7.07 46.81 -2.54
N TYR A 588 -7.66 46.85 -1.33
CA TYR A 588 -7.95 45.63 -0.57
C TYR A 588 -8.90 44.69 -1.32
N ILE A 589 -9.97 45.23 -1.94
CA ILE A 589 -10.92 44.44 -2.73
C ILE A 589 -10.19 43.74 -3.89
N ARG A 590 -9.37 44.45 -4.65
CA ARG A 590 -8.56 43.85 -5.74
C ARG A 590 -7.62 42.76 -5.24
N ASN A 591 -6.99 42.96 -4.08
CA ASN A 591 -6.13 41.94 -3.47
C ASN A 591 -6.93 40.69 -3.08
N TYR A 592 -8.13 40.85 -2.51
CA TYR A 592 -9.01 39.73 -2.20
C TYR A 592 -9.54 39.03 -3.47
N GLU A 593 -9.90 39.76 -4.53
CA GLU A 593 -10.30 39.19 -5.82
C GLU A 593 -9.19 38.34 -6.44
N ASN A 594 -7.93 38.80 -6.36
CA ASN A 594 -6.77 38.05 -6.80
C ASN A 594 -6.54 36.79 -5.95
N GLN A 595 -6.71 36.87 -4.63
CA GLN A 595 -6.62 35.70 -3.74
C GLN A 595 -7.73 34.69 -4.03
N ILE A 596 -8.97 35.15 -4.22
CA ILE A 596 -10.11 34.30 -4.59
C ILE A 596 -9.84 33.59 -5.92
N SER A 597 -9.26 34.30 -6.90
CA SER A 597 -8.92 33.72 -8.21
C SER A 597 -7.83 32.63 -8.09
N LYS A 598 -6.81 32.85 -7.25
CA LYS A 598 -5.79 31.83 -6.94
C LYS A 598 -6.39 30.63 -6.21
N LEU A 599 -7.24 30.86 -5.22
CA LEU A 599 -7.91 29.78 -4.48
C LEU A 599 -8.82 28.96 -5.41
N LYS A 600 -9.57 29.61 -6.32
CA LYS A 600 -10.36 28.91 -7.34
C LYS A 600 -9.50 28.02 -8.25
N TYR A 601 -8.32 28.51 -8.66
CA TYR A 601 -7.37 27.70 -9.42
C TYR A 601 -6.91 26.47 -8.65
N TYR A 602 -6.50 26.64 -7.39
CA TYR A 602 -6.08 25.50 -6.54
C TYR A 602 -7.20 24.50 -6.27
N ILE A 603 -8.44 24.97 -6.10
CA ILE A 603 -9.60 24.08 -5.96
C ILE A 603 -9.78 23.27 -7.25
N SER A 604 -9.71 23.90 -8.42
CA SER A 604 -9.84 23.20 -9.71
C SER A 604 -8.73 22.17 -9.92
N GLU A 605 -7.49 22.51 -9.60
CA GLU A 605 -6.34 21.60 -9.68
C GLU A 605 -6.50 20.40 -8.72
N ALA A 606 -6.91 20.66 -7.47
CA ALA A 606 -7.19 19.61 -6.49
C ALA A 606 -8.37 18.72 -6.89
N GLU A 607 -9.43 19.28 -7.51
CA GLU A 607 -10.54 18.51 -8.04
C GLU A 607 -10.13 17.60 -9.20
N GLN A 608 -9.27 18.10 -10.11
CA GLN A 608 -8.71 17.28 -11.19
C GLN A 608 -7.84 16.15 -10.64
N GLU A 609 -7.01 16.42 -9.65
CA GLU A 609 -6.16 15.42 -9.02
C GLU A 609 -7.00 14.37 -8.27
N ARG A 610 -8.03 14.80 -7.54
CA ARG A 610 -9.01 13.89 -6.91
C ARG A 610 -9.70 12.99 -7.94
N MET A 611 -10.06 13.54 -9.11
CA MET A 611 -10.67 12.74 -10.19
C MET A 611 -9.71 11.71 -10.77
N LYS A 612 -8.42 12.05 -10.93
CA LYS A 612 -7.39 11.08 -11.36
C LYS A 612 -7.21 9.97 -10.34
N GLN A 613 -7.03 10.32 -9.06
CA GLN A 613 -6.89 9.35 -7.98
C GLN A 613 -8.10 8.43 -7.87
N LYS A 614 -9.32 8.96 -8.07
CA LYS A 614 -10.53 8.14 -8.11
C LYS A 614 -10.51 7.13 -9.26
N LYS A 615 -10.09 7.54 -10.46
CA LYS A 615 -9.95 6.61 -11.60
C LYS A 615 -8.91 5.53 -11.34
N GLU A 616 -7.76 5.88 -10.77
CA GLU A 616 -6.74 4.91 -10.38
C GLU A 616 -7.25 3.94 -9.32
N TYR A 617 -7.99 4.43 -8.33
CA TYR A 617 -8.64 3.60 -7.32
C TYR A 617 -9.67 2.64 -7.93
N ASP A 618 -10.51 3.11 -8.85
CA ASP A 618 -11.49 2.28 -9.55
C ASP A 618 -10.80 1.20 -10.42
N MET A 619 -9.66 1.53 -11.05
CA MET A 619 -8.83 0.55 -11.76
C MET A 619 -8.26 -0.52 -10.81
N VAL A 620 -7.74 -0.12 -9.64
CA VAL A 620 -7.23 -1.06 -8.64
C VAL A 620 -8.34 -1.95 -8.08
N ILE A 621 -9.56 -1.44 -7.90
CA ILE A 621 -10.72 -2.26 -7.53
C ILE A 621 -11.00 -3.29 -8.62
N ASN A 622 -11.04 -2.89 -9.89
CA ASN A 622 -11.29 -3.81 -10.99
C ASN A 622 -10.20 -4.89 -11.05
N ASP A 623 -8.93 -4.54 -10.90
CA ASP A 623 -7.83 -5.51 -10.86
C ASP A 623 -7.97 -6.47 -9.65
N ARG A 624 -8.33 -5.95 -8.48
CA ARG A 624 -8.62 -6.76 -7.28
C ARG A 624 -9.75 -7.74 -7.56
N ASP A 625 -10.83 -7.31 -8.21
CA ASP A 625 -12.00 -8.14 -8.46
C ASP A 625 -11.72 -9.21 -9.53
N ILE A 626 -10.94 -8.87 -10.57
CA ILE A 626 -10.46 -9.85 -11.57
C ILE A 626 -9.56 -10.89 -10.91
N LEU A 627 -8.57 -10.45 -10.10
CA LEU A 627 -7.68 -11.35 -9.38
C LEU A 627 -8.45 -12.19 -8.35
N GLY A 628 -9.43 -11.60 -7.67
CA GLY A 628 -10.34 -12.28 -6.74
C GLY A 628 -11.12 -13.39 -7.44
N ALA A 629 -11.71 -13.10 -8.61
CA ALA A 629 -12.42 -14.09 -9.41
C ALA A 629 -11.49 -15.21 -9.91
N GLN A 630 -10.27 -14.87 -10.35
CA GLN A 630 -9.27 -15.86 -10.74
C GLN A 630 -8.84 -16.75 -9.56
N LEU A 631 -8.65 -16.17 -8.38
CA LEU A 631 -8.28 -16.91 -7.17
C LEU A 631 -9.39 -17.89 -6.74
N ILE A 632 -10.65 -17.46 -6.80
CA ILE A 632 -11.80 -18.34 -6.52
C ILE A 632 -11.82 -19.52 -7.49
N LYS A 633 -11.72 -19.27 -8.81
CA LYS A 633 -11.66 -20.34 -9.81
C LYS A 633 -10.50 -21.31 -9.58
N ARG A 634 -9.31 -20.79 -9.23
CA ARG A 634 -8.15 -21.63 -8.94
C ARG A 634 -8.31 -22.45 -7.67
N ASN A 635 -8.97 -21.91 -6.65
CA ASN A 635 -9.30 -22.65 -5.44
C ASN A 635 -10.33 -23.77 -5.71
N GLU A 636 -11.33 -23.51 -6.55
CA GLU A 636 -12.28 -24.53 -7.01
C GLU A 636 -11.57 -25.64 -7.82
N GLU A 637 -10.67 -25.28 -8.73
CA GLU A 637 -9.83 -26.24 -9.46
C GLU A 637 -8.96 -27.09 -8.52
N LEU A 638 -8.35 -26.48 -7.51
CA LEU A 638 -7.57 -27.19 -6.49
C LEU A 638 -8.44 -28.14 -5.65
N ALA A 639 -9.63 -27.71 -5.23
CA ALA A 639 -10.57 -28.57 -4.51
C ALA A 639 -10.97 -29.79 -5.34
N ASN A 640 -11.30 -29.58 -6.62
CA ASN A 640 -11.60 -30.65 -7.56
C ASN A 640 -10.41 -31.62 -7.74
N LEU A 641 -9.18 -31.11 -7.78
CA LEU A 641 -7.98 -31.94 -7.86
C LEU A 641 -7.77 -32.76 -6.58
N TYR A 642 -7.96 -32.17 -5.40
CA TYR A 642 -7.85 -32.90 -4.13
C TYR A 642 -8.89 -34.00 -4.03
N GLU A 643 -10.12 -33.74 -4.44
CA GLU A 643 -11.17 -34.75 -4.46
C GLU A 643 -10.85 -35.89 -5.43
N LYS A 644 -10.30 -35.55 -6.61
CA LYS A 644 -9.82 -36.54 -7.58
C LYS A 644 -8.67 -37.39 -7.03
N ILE A 645 -7.70 -36.78 -6.34
CA ILE A 645 -6.60 -37.50 -5.68
C ILE A 645 -7.16 -38.43 -4.61
N LYS A 646 -8.12 -37.97 -3.80
CA LYS A 646 -8.76 -38.77 -2.75
C LYS A 646 -9.48 -39.99 -3.33
N ILE A 647 -10.22 -39.82 -4.43
CA ILE A 647 -10.88 -40.93 -5.14
C ILE A 647 -9.84 -41.90 -5.70
N GLN A 648 -8.77 -41.39 -6.32
CA GLN A 648 -7.69 -42.24 -6.84
C GLN A 648 -6.98 -43.03 -5.74
N GLN A 649 -6.69 -42.42 -4.59
CA GLN A 649 -6.10 -43.12 -3.44
C GLN A 649 -7.02 -44.21 -2.89
N SER A 650 -8.31 -43.92 -2.77
CA SER A 650 -9.31 -44.93 -2.37
C SER A 650 -9.36 -46.11 -3.34
N ASN A 651 -9.38 -45.83 -4.65
CA ASN A 651 -9.35 -46.87 -5.69
C ASN A 651 -8.05 -47.66 -5.68
N LEU A 652 -6.91 -47.01 -5.44
CA LEU A 652 -5.61 -47.67 -5.34
C LEU A 652 -5.54 -48.59 -4.13
N GLY A 653 -6.05 -48.15 -2.97
CA GLY A 653 -6.16 -48.97 -1.76
C GLY A 653 -7.06 -50.19 -1.96
N LYS A 654 -8.24 -50.02 -2.57
CA LYS A 654 -9.10 -51.15 -2.95
C LYS A 654 -8.40 -52.12 -3.92
N GLY A 655 -7.69 -51.56 -4.91
CA GLY A 655 -6.92 -52.36 -5.88
C GLY A 655 -5.78 -53.13 -5.24
N GLU A 656 -5.10 -52.54 -4.25
CA GLU A 656 -4.03 -53.18 -3.49
C GLU A 656 -4.57 -54.36 -2.66
N VAL A 657 -5.69 -54.17 -1.96
CA VAL A 657 -6.34 -55.25 -1.20
C VAL A 657 -6.73 -56.39 -2.14
N HIS A 658 -7.40 -56.11 -3.26
CA HIS A 658 -7.75 -57.15 -4.23
C HIS A 658 -6.53 -57.85 -4.85
N TYR A 659 -5.46 -57.11 -5.09
CA TYR A 659 -4.21 -57.71 -5.57
C TYR A 659 -3.61 -58.66 -4.53
N GLN A 660 -3.58 -58.25 -3.25
CA GLN A 660 -3.10 -59.09 -2.15
C GLN A 660 -3.94 -60.37 -1.99
N GLU A 661 -5.28 -60.26 -2.07
CA GLU A 661 -6.18 -61.41 -2.09
C GLU A 661 -5.82 -62.39 -3.21
N LYS A 662 -5.58 -61.89 -4.43
CA LYS A 662 -5.18 -62.72 -5.57
C LYS A 662 -3.79 -63.33 -5.44
N VAL A 663 -2.86 -62.64 -4.78
CA VAL A 663 -1.53 -63.19 -4.46
C VAL A 663 -1.67 -64.35 -3.48
N ILE A 664 -2.50 -64.20 -2.43
CA ILE A 664 -2.78 -65.27 -1.45
C ILE A 664 -3.45 -66.45 -2.15
N GLU A 665 -4.45 -66.22 -3.00
CA GLU A 665 -5.12 -67.26 -3.78
C GLU A 665 -4.11 -68.02 -4.69
N CYS A 666 -3.24 -67.29 -5.39
CA CYS A 666 -2.16 -67.90 -6.18
C CYS A 666 -1.20 -68.74 -5.32
N GLN A 667 -0.87 -68.30 -4.11
CA GLN A 667 -0.02 -69.07 -3.18
C GLN A 667 -0.71 -70.35 -2.71
N LEU A 668 -1.98 -70.27 -2.35
CA LEU A 668 -2.80 -71.44 -1.97
C LEU A 668 -2.92 -72.44 -3.12
N LEU A 669 -3.20 -71.97 -4.34
CA LEU A 669 -3.23 -72.82 -5.54
C LEU A 669 -1.87 -73.47 -5.81
N ARG A 670 -0.76 -72.75 -5.62
CA ARG A 670 0.60 -73.33 -5.73
C ARG A 670 0.84 -74.41 -4.68
N GLN A 671 0.42 -74.19 -3.43
CA GLN A 671 0.49 -75.19 -2.38
C GLN A 671 -0.35 -76.43 -2.75
N LYS A 672 -1.59 -76.23 -3.23
CA LYS A 672 -2.45 -77.33 -3.68
C LYS A 672 -1.84 -78.11 -4.84
N ILE A 673 -1.22 -77.44 -5.81
CA ILE A 673 -0.48 -78.11 -6.89
C ILE A 673 0.69 -78.94 -6.32
N THR A 674 1.42 -78.42 -5.33
CA THR A 674 2.51 -79.19 -4.72
C THR A 674 2.02 -80.39 -3.92
N GLU A 675 0.89 -80.28 -3.22
CA GLU A 675 0.22 -81.40 -2.55
C GLU A 675 -0.21 -82.46 -3.55
N LEU A 676 -0.96 -82.08 -4.59
CA LEU A 676 -1.41 -83.00 -5.64
C LEU A 676 -0.24 -83.68 -6.35
N LYS A 677 0.90 -82.97 -6.55
CA LYS A 677 2.12 -83.59 -7.09
C LYS A 677 2.72 -84.63 -6.14
N LYS A 678 2.72 -84.37 -4.82
CA LYS A 678 3.17 -85.34 -3.82
C LYS A 678 2.25 -86.56 -3.79
N GLU A 679 0.93 -86.34 -3.77
CA GLU A 679 -0.09 -87.41 -3.80
C GLU A 679 0.07 -88.28 -5.05
N LEU A 680 0.27 -87.65 -6.21
CA LEU A 680 0.52 -88.35 -7.47
C LEU A 680 1.84 -89.15 -7.42
N MET A 681 2.89 -88.60 -6.80
CA MET A 681 4.15 -89.32 -6.62
C MET A 681 3.99 -90.53 -5.69
N THR A 682 3.29 -90.38 -4.56
CA THR A 682 2.99 -91.49 -3.65
C THR A 682 2.12 -92.55 -4.31
N ALA A 683 1.11 -92.15 -5.09
CA ALA A 683 0.26 -93.08 -5.84
C ALA A 683 1.07 -93.82 -6.91
N LYS A 684 1.95 -93.13 -7.64
CA LYS A 684 2.88 -93.79 -8.59
C LYS A 684 3.80 -94.80 -7.88
N GLN A 685 4.29 -94.47 -6.70
CA GLN A 685 5.14 -95.36 -5.92
C GLN A 685 4.35 -96.58 -5.41
N GLN A 686 3.12 -96.41 -4.93
CA GLN A 686 2.22 -97.51 -4.58
C GLN A 686 1.91 -98.41 -5.79
N VAL A 687 1.65 -97.82 -6.96
CA VAL A 687 1.45 -98.58 -8.21
C VAL A 687 2.71 -99.37 -8.60
N SER A 688 3.90 -98.81 -8.36
CA SER A 688 5.16 -99.51 -8.62
C SER A 688 5.37 -100.75 -7.72
N CYS A 689 4.76 -100.78 -6.54
CA CYS A 689 4.80 -101.93 -5.63
C CYS A 689 3.77 -103.03 -5.99
N ILE A 690 2.80 -102.76 -6.89
CA ILE A 690 1.77 -103.74 -7.28
C ILE A 690 2.36 -105.05 -7.84
N PRO A 691 3.40 -105.06 -8.70
CA PRO A 691 3.98 -106.30 -9.20
C PRO A 691 4.64 -107.14 -8.09
N GLU A 692 5.29 -106.50 -7.13
CA GLU A 692 5.89 -107.17 -5.96
C GLU A 692 4.82 -107.73 -5.04
N LEU A 693 3.80 -106.93 -4.71
CA LEU A 693 2.63 -107.37 -3.96
C LEU A 693 1.88 -108.50 -4.67
N LYS A 694 1.78 -108.50 -6.00
CA LYS A 694 1.20 -109.63 -6.75
C LYS A 694 2.03 -110.90 -6.60
N ARG A 695 3.38 -110.81 -6.64
CA ARG A 695 4.26 -111.97 -6.40
C ARG A 695 4.15 -112.45 -4.96
N GLU A 696 4.05 -111.53 -4.01
CA GLU A 696 3.87 -111.83 -2.60
C GLU A 696 2.50 -112.45 -2.34
N VAL A 697 1.43 -111.96 -2.97
CA VAL A 697 0.10 -112.59 -2.95
C VAL A 697 0.17 -113.99 -3.55
N PHE A 698 0.83 -114.21 -4.68
CA PHE A 698 1.02 -115.56 -5.24
C PHE A 698 1.83 -116.47 -4.30
N SER A 699 2.88 -115.94 -3.67
CA SER A 699 3.68 -116.67 -2.68
C SER A 699 2.84 -117.01 -1.45
N LEU A 700 2.10 -116.05 -0.91
CA LEU A 700 1.21 -116.23 0.24
C LEU A 700 0.02 -117.12 -0.10
N GLU A 701 -0.50 -117.09 -1.32
CA GLU A 701 -1.54 -118.02 -1.78
C GLU A 701 -0.99 -119.44 -1.91
N LYS A 702 0.25 -119.59 -2.36
CA LYS A 702 0.98 -120.86 -2.35
C LYS A 702 1.23 -121.34 -0.92
N ASP A 703 1.77 -120.48 -0.06
CA ASP A 703 2.02 -120.77 1.35
C ASP A 703 0.71 -121.02 2.11
N LEU A 704 -0.39 -120.35 1.75
CA LEU A 704 -1.74 -120.58 2.28
C LEU A 704 -2.29 -121.90 1.77
N MET A 705 -2.04 -122.29 0.52
CA MET A 705 -2.40 -123.62 0.01
C MET A 705 -1.60 -124.71 0.73
N GLU A 706 -0.30 -124.50 0.93
CA GLU A 706 0.58 -125.37 1.73
C GLU A 706 0.14 -125.41 3.20
N ALA A 707 -0.23 -124.27 3.78
CA ALA A 707 -0.74 -124.19 5.14
C ALA A 707 -2.15 -124.76 5.26
N LYS A 708 -3.02 -124.64 4.24
CA LYS A 708 -4.36 -125.27 4.21
C LYS A 708 -4.25 -126.77 4.05
N THR A 709 -3.31 -127.26 3.24
CA THR A 709 -3.03 -128.71 3.14
C THR A 709 -2.36 -129.22 4.41
N LYS A 710 -1.46 -128.46 5.03
CA LYS A 710 -0.87 -128.77 6.33
C LYS A 710 -1.89 -128.68 7.47
N VAL A 711 -2.79 -127.71 7.47
CA VAL A 711 -3.90 -127.61 8.42
C VAL A 711 -4.86 -128.75 8.18
N LYS A 712 -5.18 -129.12 6.94
CA LYS A 712 -6.01 -130.29 6.64
C LYS A 712 -5.36 -131.59 7.10
N ALA A 713 -4.05 -131.74 6.89
CA ALA A 713 -3.25 -132.84 7.44
C ALA A 713 -3.20 -132.82 8.97
N LEU A 714 -2.99 -131.65 9.59
CA LEU A 714 -3.03 -131.45 11.03
C LEU A 714 -4.45 -131.59 11.61
N SER A 715 -5.50 -131.38 10.81
CA SER A 715 -6.92 -131.57 11.14
C SER A 715 -7.27 -133.04 11.14
N GLU A 716 -6.72 -133.78 10.17
CA GLU A 716 -6.73 -135.24 10.09
C GLU A 716 -5.88 -135.85 11.23
N GLU A 717 -4.76 -135.21 11.61
CA GLU A 717 -4.02 -135.55 12.83
C GLU A 717 -4.78 -135.14 14.10
N LEU A 718 -5.57 -134.06 14.10
CA LEU A 718 -6.45 -133.64 15.21
C LEU A 718 -7.68 -134.56 15.37
N GLN A 719 -8.02 -135.36 14.36
CA GLN A 719 -8.99 -136.46 14.48
C GLN A 719 -8.42 -137.66 15.24
N ASN A 720 -7.10 -137.69 15.52
CA ASN A 720 -6.45 -138.61 16.45
C ASN A 720 -5.95 -137.83 17.69
N PRO A 721 -6.60 -137.96 18.86
CA PRO A 721 -6.31 -137.08 19.97
C PRO A 721 -5.05 -137.53 20.72
N MET A 722 -3.94 -136.78 20.59
CA MET A 722 -2.96 -136.67 21.67
C MET A 722 -2.52 -135.21 21.87
N ASN A 723 -2.94 -134.68 23.03
CA ASN A 723 -2.49 -133.50 23.78
C ASN A 723 -2.79 -132.10 23.21
N VAL A 724 -3.76 -131.35 23.76
CA VAL A 724 -3.82 -130.61 25.06
C VAL A 724 -3.26 -129.17 24.96
N HIS A 725 -4.20 -128.23 24.73
CA HIS A 725 -4.25 -126.77 24.94
C HIS A 725 -3.09 -125.84 24.54
N ARG A 726 -3.41 -124.79 23.75
CA ARG A 726 -2.84 -123.45 24.00
C ARG A 726 -3.63 -122.28 23.39
N TYR A 727 -4.57 -121.68 24.12
CA TYR A 727 -4.92 -120.25 23.92
C TYR A 727 -5.29 -119.57 25.24
N ARG A 728 -4.79 -118.34 25.41
CA ARG A 728 -5.03 -117.43 26.54
C ARG A 728 -5.56 -116.10 25.99
N LYS A 729 -6.61 -115.54 26.60
CA LYS A 729 -7.11 -114.18 26.33
C LYS A 729 -6.14 -113.14 26.91
N LEU A 730 -5.84 -112.11 26.12
CA LEU A 730 -5.15 -110.89 26.53
C LEU A 730 -6.19 -109.79 26.79
N GLU A 731 -6.23 -109.29 28.02
CA GLU A 731 -6.94 -108.08 28.42
C GLU A 731 -5.97 -106.89 28.44
N GLY A 732 -6.45 -105.71 28.05
CA GLY A 732 -5.80 -104.44 28.37
C GLY A 732 -6.01 -103.34 27.34
N THR A 733 -7.07 -102.54 27.49
CA THR A 733 -7.17 -101.19 26.92
C THR A 733 -6.71 -100.20 28.00
N SER A 734 -5.63 -99.47 27.76
CA SER A 734 -4.93 -98.62 28.73
C SER A 734 -5.73 -97.34 29.12
N PRO A 735 -5.99 -97.07 30.42
CA PRO A 735 -6.74 -95.90 30.92
C PRO A 735 -6.04 -94.52 30.76
N GLU A 736 -4.71 -94.46 30.64
CA GLU A 736 -3.95 -93.19 30.59
C GLU A 736 -4.22 -92.33 29.34
N THR A 737 -4.56 -92.95 28.21
CA THR A 737 -4.85 -92.22 26.96
C THR A 737 -6.17 -91.45 27.04
N TYR A 738 -7.13 -91.93 27.83
CA TYR A 738 -8.42 -91.27 28.01
C TYR A 738 -8.33 -90.02 28.90
N GLU A 739 -7.50 -90.07 29.95
CA GLU A 739 -7.22 -88.90 30.80
C GLU A 739 -6.49 -87.78 30.03
N MET A 740 -5.60 -88.15 29.11
CA MET A 740 -4.90 -87.18 28.28
C MET A 740 -5.83 -86.48 27.28
N ILE A 741 -6.78 -87.21 26.70
CA ILE A 741 -7.79 -86.65 25.79
C ILE A 741 -8.75 -85.70 26.51
N THR A 742 -9.20 -86.06 27.72
CA THR A 742 -10.07 -85.19 28.53
C THR A 742 -9.37 -83.91 28.98
N LYS A 743 -8.04 -83.97 29.22
CA LYS A 743 -7.22 -82.78 29.52
C LYS A 743 -7.02 -81.86 28.31
N ILE A 744 -6.88 -82.43 27.11
CA ILE A 744 -6.83 -81.65 25.86
C ILE A 744 -8.15 -80.91 25.62
N GLN A 745 -9.29 -81.60 25.78
CA GLN A 745 -10.61 -81.00 25.55
C GLN A 745 -10.95 -79.90 26.55
N THR A 746 -10.53 -80.01 27.81
CA THR A 746 -10.72 -78.96 28.82
C THR A 746 -9.86 -77.73 28.55
N LEU A 747 -8.61 -77.91 28.10
CA LEU A 747 -7.75 -76.80 27.68
C LEU A 747 -8.27 -76.10 26.43
N GLN A 748 -8.79 -76.84 25.45
CA GLN A 748 -9.41 -76.27 24.24
C GLN A 748 -10.64 -75.40 24.58
N ARG A 749 -11.54 -75.85 25.45
CA ARG A 749 -12.69 -75.04 25.88
C ARG A 749 -12.25 -73.76 26.60
N ARG A 750 -11.18 -73.82 27.40
CA ARG A 750 -10.63 -72.65 28.10
C ARG A 750 -9.98 -71.65 27.15
N LEU A 751 -9.34 -72.15 26.08
CA LEU A 751 -8.75 -71.32 25.03
C LEU A 751 -9.85 -70.57 24.26
N ILE A 752 -10.92 -71.26 23.86
CA ILE A 752 -12.06 -70.69 23.13
C ILE A 752 -12.70 -69.56 23.96
N ALA A 753 -12.98 -69.80 25.24
CA ALA A 753 -13.54 -68.78 26.13
C ALA A 753 -12.63 -67.55 26.29
N LYS A 754 -11.30 -67.73 26.28
CA LYS A 754 -10.35 -66.61 26.33
C LYS A 754 -10.22 -65.86 25.01
N THR A 755 -10.35 -66.54 23.88
CA THR A 755 -10.40 -65.87 22.57
C THR A 755 -11.68 -65.05 22.39
N GLU A 756 -12.81 -65.50 22.93
CA GLU A 756 -14.06 -64.73 22.94
C GLU A 756 -13.94 -63.46 23.81
N GLU A 757 -13.37 -63.56 25.02
CA GLU A 757 -13.16 -62.39 25.89
C GLU A 757 -12.23 -61.33 25.25
N VAL A 758 -11.22 -61.76 24.49
CA VAL A 758 -10.33 -60.85 23.75
C VAL A 758 -11.09 -60.15 22.63
N ALA A 759 -11.92 -60.87 21.87
CA ALA A 759 -12.73 -60.30 20.80
C ALA A 759 -13.75 -59.27 21.33
N GLU A 760 -14.37 -59.53 22.48
CA GLU A 760 -15.25 -58.56 23.16
C GLU A 760 -14.51 -57.30 23.59
N LYS A 761 -13.29 -57.44 24.13
CA LYS A 761 -12.46 -56.28 24.51
C LYS A 761 -11.99 -55.48 23.30
N ASP A 762 -11.64 -56.14 22.20
CA ASP A 762 -11.26 -55.47 20.95
C ASP A 762 -12.44 -54.67 20.36
N PHE A 763 -13.66 -55.20 20.41
CA PHE A 763 -14.87 -54.47 20.01
C PHE A 763 -15.08 -53.21 20.87
N LEU A 764 -14.92 -53.34 22.19
CA LEU A 764 -15.01 -52.23 23.14
C LEU A 764 -13.96 -51.14 22.88
N ILE A 765 -12.73 -51.53 22.53
CA ILE A 765 -11.66 -50.60 22.18
C ILE A 765 -12.03 -49.83 20.90
N GLN A 766 -12.49 -50.52 19.86
CA GLN A 766 -12.91 -49.88 18.60
C GLN A 766 -14.04 -48.87 18.81
N GLU A 767 -15.01 -49.20 19.66
CA GLU A 767 -16.12 -48.29 19.98
C GLU A 767 -15.63 -47.04 20.75
N LYS A 768 -14.70 -47.21 21.70
CA LYS A 768 -14.07 -46.08 22.41
C LYS A 768 -13.18 -45.22 21.51
N GLU A 769 -12.44 -45.82 20.58
CA GLU A 769 -11.66 -45.09 19.59
C GLU A 769 -12.55 -44.28 18.64
N ARG A 770 -13.68 -44.85 18.21
CA ARG A 770 -14.67 -44.14 17.38
C ARG A 770 -15.24 -42.93 18.12
N LEU A 771 -15.68 -43.12 19.36
CA LEU A 771 -16.17 -42.04 20.24
C LEU A 771 -15.10 -40.97 20.48
N TYR A 772 -13.84 -41.36 20.69
CA TYR A 772 -12.74 -40.42 20.88
C TYR A 772 -12.50 -39.55 19.64
N VAL A 773 -12.53 -40.15 18.44
CA VAL A 773 -12.40 -39.41 17.18
C VAL A 773 -13.59 -38.48 16.94
N GLU A 774 -14.82 -38.94 17.20
CA GLU A 774 -16.03 -38.11 17.12
C GLU A 774 -15.95 -36.90 18.07
N LEU A 775 -15.58 -37.11 19.34
CA LEU A 775 -15.37 -36.05 20.32
C LEU A 775 -14.27 -35.08 19.91
N LYS A 776 -13.14 -35.58 19.40
CA LYS A 776 -12.03 -34.76 18.91
C LYS A 776 -12.44 -33.88 17.72
N ASN A 777 -13.27 -34.42 16.82
CA ASN A 777 -13.81 -33.66 15.68
C ASN A 777 -14.80 -32.58 16.13
N ILE A 778 -15.61 -32.85 17.15
CA ILE A 778 -16.52 -31.84 17.74
C ILE A 778 -15.71 -30.73 18.43
N LEU A 779 -14.70 -31.09 19.21
CA LEU A 779 -13.80 -30.14 19.89
C LEU A 779 -13.03 -29.26 18.89
N ALA A 780 -12.59 -29.83 17.77
CA ALA A 780 -11.91 -29.09 16.70
C ALA A 780 -12.83 -28.10 15.96
N ARG A 781 -14.16 -28.32 16.00
CA ARG A 781 -15.16 -27.43 15.40
C ARG A 781 -15.63 -26.32 16.36
N GLN A 782 -15.33 -26.42 17.65
CA GLN A 782 -15.65 -25.34 18.58
C GLN A 782 -14.62 -24.21 18.43
N PRO A 783 -15.08 -22.95 18.35
CA PRO A 783 -14.18 -21.80 18.32
C PRO A 783 -13.34 -21.79 19.60
N LYS A 784 -12.04 -21.56 19.44
CA LYS A 784 -11.08 -21.53 20.55
C LYS A 784 -11.46 -20.43 21.57
N PRO A 785 -11.07 -20.56 22.85
CA PRO A 785 -11.33 -19.55 23.89
C PRO A 785 -10.94 -18.12 23.47
N GLU A 786 -9.82 -17.99 22.72
CA GLU A 786 -9.34 -16.73 22.14
C GLU A 786 -10.37 -16.07 21.21
N VAL A 787 -11.13 -16.85 20.43
CA VAL A 787 -12.16 -16.34 19.53
C VAL A 787 -13.38 -15.87 20.32
N SER A 788 -13.70 -16.54 21.44
CA SER A 788 -14.77 -16.12 22.35
C SER A 788 -14.42 -14.79 23.03
N GLU A 789 -13.18 -14.63 23.50
CA GLU A 789 -12.68 -13.37 24.08
C GLU A 789 -12.66 -12.24 23.04
N GLN A 790 -12.21 -12.51 21.82
CA GLN A 790 -12.27 -11.54 20.70
C GLN A 790 -13.71 -11.14 20.37
N LEU A 791 -14.66 -12.08 20.38
CA LEU A 791 -16.06 -11.78 20.12
C LEU A 791 -16.65 -10.88 21.21
N THR A 792 -16.22 -11.06 22.45
CA THR A 792 -16.63 -10.23 23.59
C THR A 792 -16.09 -8.80 23.46
N LEU A 793 -14.82 -8.65 23.07
CA LEU A 793 -14.19 -7.37 22.77
C LEU A 793 -14.87 -6.66 21.59
N TYR A 794 -15.19 -7.38 20.51
CA TYR A 794 -15.91 -6.82 19.37
C TYR A 794 -17.33 -6.40 19.73
N GLN A 795 -18.04 -7.16 20.56
CA GLN A 795 -19.35 -6.74 21.07
C GLN A 795 -19.26 -5.46 21.91
N GLN A 796 -18.24 -5.31 22.78
CA GLN A 796 -18.00 -4.08 23.53
C GLN A 796 -17.67 -2.91 22.60
N SER A 797 -16.75 -3.09 21.65
CA SER A 797 -16.39 -2.05 20.67
C SER A 797 -17.60 -1.61 19.84
N LEU A 798 -18.47 -2.56 19.46
CA LEU A 798 -19.68 -2.26 18.69
C LEU A 798 -20.69 -1.49 19.54
N LYS A 799 -20.81 -1.82 20.83
CA LYS A 799 -21.65 -1.09 21.80
C LYS A 799 -21.17 0.35 22.01
N ASP A 800 -19.85 0.56 22.13
CA ASP A 800 -19.25 1.88 22.27
C ASP A 800 -19.38 2.72 21.00
N LYS A 801 -19.15 2.11 19.82
CA LYS A 801 -19.38 2.78 18.53
C LYS A 801 -20.83 3.17 18.33
N THR A 802 -21.78 2.32 18.74
CA THR A 802 -23.21 2.63 18.70
C THR A 802 -23.56 3.80 19.63
N LYS A 803 -22.90 3.91 20.80
CA LYS A 803 -23.07 5.03 21.72
C LYS A 803 -22.50 6.33 21.15
N GLN A 804 -21.32 6.28 20.53
CA GLN A 804 -20.74 7.42 19.80
C GLN A 804 -21.66 7.89 18.67
N MET A 805 -22.20 6.96 17.89
CA MET A 805 -23.12 7.27 16.80
C MET A 805 -24.40 7.93 17.29
N ARG A 806 -24.95 7.51 18.44
CA ARG A 806 -26.08 8.19 19.10
C ARG A 806 -25.72 9.59 19.59
N SER A 807 -24.52 9.80 20.15
CA SER A 807 -24.05 11.15 20.54
C SER A 807 -23.98 12.08 19.33
N MET A 808 -23.34 11.61 18.24
CA MET A 808 -23.24 12.38 17.01
C MET A 808 -24.61 12.66 16.38
N ALA A 809 -25.54 11.71 16.43
CA ALA A 809 -26.91 11.93 15.97
C ALA A 809 -27.65 12.99 16.81
N ASN A 810 -27.43 13.01 18.13
CA ASN A 810 -27.99 14.03 19.01
C ASN A 810 -27.36 15.42 18.77
N GLU A 811 -26.03 15.48 18.56
CA GLU A 811 -25.32 16.71 18.21
C GLU A 811 -25.79 17.25 16.85
N LEU A 812 -25.97 16.38 15.86
CA LEU A 812 -26.54 16.73 14.56
C LEU A 812 -27.97 17.28 14.70
N ASN A 813 -28.81 16.64 15.51
CA ASN A 813 -30.16 17.11 15.77
C ASN A 813 -30.18 18.46 16.50
N ALA A 814 -29.26 18.69 17.45
CA ALA A 814 -29.11 19.98 18.10
C ALA A 814 -28.67 21.08 17.11
N ALA A 815 -27.73 20.76 16.22
CA ALA A 815 -27.31 21.68 15.16
C ALA A 815 -28.46 22.00 14.18
N HIS A 816 -29.26 21.01 13.78
CA HIS A 816 -30.46 21.22 12.98
C HIS A 816 -31.49 22.11 13.70
N ALA A 817 -31.70 21.90 15.00
CA ALA A 817 -32.58 22.76 15.80
C ALA A 817 -32.08 24.21 15.85
N GLN A 818 -30.76 24.39 15.98
CA GLN A 818 -30.13 25.72 16.00
C GLN A 818 -30.23 26.42 14.64
N VAL A 819 -30.04 25.69 13.53
CA VAL A 819 -30.26 26.21 12.18
C VAL A 819 -31.72 26.61 11.97
N ASN A 820 -32.68 25.81 12.45
CA ASN A 820 -34.10 26.15 12.36
C ASN A 820 -34.45 27.38 13.21
N HIS A 821 -33.86 27.51 14.41
CA HIS A 821 -33.98 28.73 15.21
C HIS A 821 -33.44 29.95 14.46
N TYR A 822 -32.29 29.85 13.81
CA TYR A 822 -31.76 30.97 13.03
C TYR A 822 -32.62 31.31 11.82
N LYS A 823 -33.19 30.30 11.13
CA LYS A 823 -34.16 30.54 10.04
C LYS A 823 -35.39 31.30 10.55
N PHE A 824 -35.95 30.88 11.69
CA PHE A 824 -37.08 31.56 12.32
C PHE A 824 -36.73 33.00 12.73
N GLU A 825 -35.55 33.23 13.31
CA GLU A 825 -35.09 34.58 13.69
C GLU A 825 -34.92 35.49 12.46
N ILE A 826 -34.38 34.95 11.36
CA ILE A 826 -34.26 35.66 10.08
C ILE A 826 -35.65 36.00 9.53
N GLU A 827 -36.61 35.08 9.55
CA GLU A 827 -37.99 35.33 9.12
C GLU A 827 -38.69 36.39 10.00
N ARG A 828 -38.47 36.36 11.32
CA ARG A 828 -38.99 37.38 12.24
C ARG A 828 -38.40 38.75 11.93
N LEU A 829 -37.07 38.85 11.80
CA LEU A 829 -36.38 40.10 11.47
C LEU A 829 -36.82 40.64 10.10
N ASN A 830 -37.02 39.77 9.11
CA ASN A 830 -37.53 40.18 7.80
C ASN A 830 -38.97 40.71 7.89
N SER A 831 -39.81 40.09 8.72
CA SER A 831 -41.18 40.56 8.99
C SER A 831 -41.19 41.91 9.71
N GLU A 832 -40.33 42.10 10.72
CA GLU A 832 -40.15 43.37 11.42
C GLU A 832 -39.65 44.47 10.46
N LEU A 833 -38.71 44.15 9.57
CA LEU A 833 -38.15 45.08 8.59
C LEU A 833 -39.21 45.46 7.53
N SER A 834 -40.05 44.51 7.10
CA SER A 834 -41.20 44.80 6.24
C SER A 834 -42.24 45.69 6.92
N SER A 835 -42.59 45.42 8.19
CA SER A 835 -43.49 46.27 8.97
C SER A 835 -42.92 47.69 9.16
N MET A 836 -41.61 47.80 9.42
CA MET A 836 -40.93 49.10 9.54
C MET A 836 -40.95 49.87 8.23
N LYS A 837 -40.75 49.19 7.09
CA LYS A 837 -40.90 49.79 5.75
C LYS A 837 -42.32 50.27 5.52
N GLU A 838 -43.33 49.46 5.81
CA GLU A 838 -44.74 49.86 5.68
C GLU A 838 -45.08 51.08 6.54
N ASN A 839 -44.65 51.10 7.80
CA ASN A 839 -44.83 52.23 8.70
C ASN A 839 -44.13 53.50 8.18
N TRP A 840 -42.91 53.36 7.66
CA TRP A 840 -42.17 54.47 7.06
C TRP A 840 -42.88 55.02 5.82
N PHE A 841 -43.36 54.14 4.93
CA PHE A 841 -44.14 54.56 3.76
C PHE A 841 -45.48 55.20 4.15
N ALA A 842 -46.15 54.69 5.19
CA ALA A 842 -47.38 55.29 5.71
C ALA A 842 -47.13 56.69 6.31
N GLN A 843 -46.01 56.87 7.01
CA GLN A 843 -45.60 58.17 7.57
C GLN A 843 -45.22 59.17 6.48
N GLN A 844 -44.53 58.73 5.43
CA GLN A 844 -44.26 59.53 4.24
C GLN A 844 -45.54 59.93 3.50
N ARG A 845 -46.52 59.03 3.36
CA ARG A 845 -47.84 59.37 2.79
C ARG A 845 -48.61 60.38 3.64
N LYS A 846 -48.54 60.26 4.98
CA LYS A 846 -49.13 61.25 5.90
C LYS A 846 -48.44 62.62 5.81
N GLN A 847 -47.11 62.66 5.74
CA GLN A 847 -46.37 63.92 5.54
C GLN A 847 -46.70 64.58 4.20
N LYS A 848 -46.77 63.81 3.11
CA LYS A 848 -47.21 64.35 1.82
C LYS A 848 -48.65 64.87 1.85
N LYS A 849 -49.57 64.18 2.55
CA LYS A 849 -50.95 64.67 2.74
C LYS A 849 -51.02 65.95 3.58
N LEU A 850 -50.18 66.07 4.61
CA LEU A 850 -50.07 67.29 5.43
C LEU A 850 -49.47 68.46 4.65
N GLN A 851 -48.52 68.20 3.73
CA GLN A 851 -47.98 69.21 2.83
C GLN A 851 -49.03 69.69 1.82
N THR A 852 -49.83 68.80 1.25
CA THR A 852 -50.93 69.21 0.35
C THR A 852 -52.07 69.94 1.06
N ILE A 853 -52.34 69.64 2.35
CA ILE A 853 -53.37 70.38 3.13
C ILE A 853 -52.86 71.78 3.55
N ASN A 854 -51.55 71.94 3.76
CA ASN A 854 -50.97 73.27 3.98
C ASN A 854 -50.91 74.11 2.69
N GLU A 855 -50.77 73.47 1.53
CA GLU A 855 -50.86 74.15 0.23
C GLU A 855 -52.31 74.53 -0.17
N GLU A 856 -53.34 73.84 0.35
CA GLU A 856 -54.75 74.22 0.16
C GLU A 856 -55.25 75.31 1.13
N ASN A 857 -54.59 75.52 2.29
CA ASN A 857 -54.97 76.57 3.25
C ASN A 857 -54.30 77.93 2.99
N ASP A 858 -53.26 78.01 2.16
CA ASP A 858 -52.67 79.29 1.70
C ASP A 858 -53.36 79.83 0.43
N GLY A 859 -54.46 79.20 -0.02
CA GLY A 859 -55.29 79.61 -1.16
C GLY A 859 -56.56 80.42 -0.81
N TYR A 860 -56.79 80.74 0.46
CA TYR A 860 -57.83 81.68 0.90
C TYR A 860 -57.22 82.74 1.83
N SER A 861 -56.51 83.71 1.24
CA SER A 861 -56.51 85.10 1.71
C SER A 861 -56.31 86.08 0.56
#